data_AF-A0A2V5IMM8-F1
#
_entry.id   AF-A0A2V5IMM8-F1
#
_cell.length_a   1.000
_cell.length_b   1.000
_cell.length_c   1.000
_cell.angle_alpha   90.00
_cell.angle_beta   90.00
_cell.angle_gamma   90.00
#
_symmetry.space_group_name_H-M   'P 1'
#
loop_
_entity.id
_entity.type
_entity.pdbx_description
1 polymer ?
#
loop_
_entity_poly.entity_id
_entity_poly.type
_entity_poly.pdbx_seq_one_letter_code
_entity_poly.pdbx_strand_id
1 'polypeptide(L)'
;MGTPLHGTAIITGASGLLGSEVAVSIAKAQPFVHLLLVARDIRSDTVKDVLSRIRLIGPRSVEVVKCDLACFNSVASFAQYTVERVRSKEIPPVTLLINSAASSSYVTDQVTRDGYDPVYQTNCIAPFLLTVSLLEAFRAGDGTPNGGARVINIGCAAMSKGSLDYFDEQGPDNASQAPGTPISAKEATARFGSSKLLMSAAMYALRRSLVLAGNISLNVYTMDPGFMTGESHLTASAPLSVRMAHQTRSGLRPLLRVFSKSAINKASVPAKVIAKVAFQRETVENWGRERYYILDSEYEAGSVIPVLRDLPRMDALLQKVMRQFSSFQPRAQPALRRRRQLFQRLCLLCGVSLLLLVLIFPSLRASLLPVVSLGLLHTYEDLQIETIRYYDLSKVQGTASGWERGERVLMCTPLRDASSHLPMFFSHLRNLTYPHNLIDLAFLVSDSEDDTMGMLSRMLDELQHDADPKMPYGEISVIQKDFGQLVNQDVESRHGFAAQASRRKLMAQARNWLLSATLRPTHSWVYWRDADVLTAPQTILEDLMRHDKDVIVPNVWRPLPDWLGGEQPYDLNSWQESETALALADTLDEDAVIVEGYAEYATWRPHLAYLRDPYGDPDMEMELDGVGGVSILAKARVFRSGVHFPAFSFEKHAETEAFGKMAKRMGFSVIGLPHYTIWHLYEPSVDDLRHMEEMEQERKEREMEEKDQADRAERVQTLFKDAKTQWDIDHAFVEDAIAEDQKQETAASGGSSSETPKGSEEGPLAQPAVKERGGTGQSGEGSGTQMEEAKR
;
A
#
# COMPACT_ATOMS: atom_id res chain seq x y z
N MET A 1 -12.93 -1.66 29.13
CA MET A 1 -12.50 -0.86 27.96
C MET A 1 -13.54 0.22 27.72
N GLY A 2 -13.16 1.41 27.22
CA GLY A 2 -14.11 2.44 26.81
C GLY A 2 -14.57 2.23 25.36
N THR A 3 -15.82 2.53 25.04
CA THR A 3 -16.33 2.46 23.66
C THR A 3 -15.62 3.51 22.79
N PRO A 4 -15.04 3.14 21.64
CA PRO A 4 -14.32 4.06 20.77
C PRO A 4 -15.25 5.08 20.10
N LEU A 5 -14.68 6.23 19.70
CA LEU A 5 -15.39 7.26 18.95
C LEU A 5 -15.51 6.85 17.47
N HIS A 6 -16.71 6.91 16.90
CA HIS A 6 -17.00 6.36 15.56
C HIS A 6 -17.13 7.42 14.45
N GLY A 7 -16.75 8.67 14.72
CA GLY A 7 -16.78 9.77 13.76
C GLY A 7 -16.70 11.16 14.39
N THR A 8 -16.33 12.14 13.57
CA THR A 8 -16.27 13.56 13.93
C THR A 8 -17.43 14.34 13.30
N ALA A 9 -18.08 15.19 14.10
CA ALA A 9 -19.13 16.12 13.67
C ALA A 9 -18.64 17.57 13.80
N ILE A 10 -18.48 18.25 12.67
CA ILE A 10 -18.03 19.64 12.58
C ILE A 10 -19.25 20.57 12.54
N ILE A 11 -19.29 21.56 13.44
CA ILE A 11 -20.44 22.47 13.55
C ILE A 11 -19.96 23.92 13.44
N THR A 12 -20.22 24.54 12.29
CA THR A 12 -19.91 25.96 12.08
C THR A 12 -20.91 26.88 12.78
N GLY A 13 -20.42 27.97 13.37
CA GLY A 13 -21.28 28.92 14.10
C GLY A 13 -21.79 28.37 15.43
N ALA A 14 -21.03 27.48 16.08
CA ALA A 14 -21.41 26.87 17.36
C ALA A 14 -21.63 27.88 18.50
N SER A 15 -21.10 29.10 18.38
CA SER A 15 -21.33 30.23 19.30
C SER A 15 -22.65 30.97 19.07
N GLY A 16 -23.43 30.62 18.04
CA GLY A 16 -24.68 31.26 17.64
C GLY A 16 -25.93 30.43 17.97
N LEU A 17 -27.09 31.10 18.04
CA LEU A 17 -28.36 30.59 18.58
C LEU A 17 -28.82 29.20 18.09
N LEU A 18 -28.52 28.82 16.85
CA LEU A 18 -28.87 27.48 16.32
C LEU A 18 -27.73 26.48 16.48
N GLY A 19 -26.49 26.85 16.12
CA GLY A 19 -25.33 25.96 16.18
C GLY A 19 -25.05 25.45 17.61
N SER A 20 -25.28 26.29 18.61
CA SER A 20 -25.21 25.93 20.04
C SER A 20 -26.20 24.83 20.42
N GLU A 21 -27.48 25.00 20.08
CA GLU A 21 -28.54 24.03 20.36
C GLU A 21 -28.34 22.73 19.55
N VAL A 22 -27.80 22.82 18.33
CA VAL A 22 -27.44 21.65 17.50
C VAL A 22 -26.33 20.84 18.17
N ALA A 23 -25.25 21.50 18.60
CA ALA A 23 -24.16 20.84 19.33
C ALA A 23 -24.65 20.16 20.62
N VAL A 24 -25.49 20.83 21.41
CA VAL A 24 -26.11 20.27 22.62
C VAL A 24 -27.09 19.13 22.29
N SER A 25 -27.78 19.17 21.14
CA SER A 25 -28.70 18.11 20.71
C SER A 25 -27.97 16.86 20.25
N ILE A 26 -26.88 17.02 19.48
CA ILE A 26 -26.02 15.90 19.06
C ILE A 26 -25.31 15.30 20.28
N ALA A 27 -24.79 16.12 21.21
CA ALA A 27 -24.21 15.63 22.46
C ALA A 27 -25.19 14.78 23.30
N LYS A 28 -26.51 15.02 23.21
CA LYS A 28 -27.52 14.19 23.87
C LYS A 28 -27.82 12.91 23.11
N ALA A 29 -27.92 12.98 21.78
CA ALA A 29 -28.31 11.84 20.95
C ALA A 29 -27.17 10.86 20.61
N GLN A 30 -25.93 11.35 20.51
CA GLN A 30 -24.78 10.60 19.99
C GLN A 30 -23.60 10.67 20.98
N PRO A 31 -23.47 9.71 21.91
CA PRO A 31 -22.45 9.75 22.95
C PRO A 31 -21.01 9.54 22.44
N PHE A 32 -20.84 8.87 21.30
CA PHE A 32 -19.56 8.40 20.78
C PHE A 32 -19.09 9.15 19.51
N VAL A 33 -19.55 10.39 19.34
CA VAL A 33 -19.12 11.31 18.27
C VAL A 33 -18.20 12.38 18.86
N HIS A 34 -17.09 12.66 18.17
CA HIS A 34 -16.26 13.82 18.49
C HIS A 34 -16.90 15.11 17.96
N LEU A 35 -17.15 16.09 18.83
CA LEU A 35 -17.77 17.36 18.48
C LEU A 35 -16.70 18.44 18.24
N LEU A 36 -16.48 18.81 16.98
CA LEU A 36 -15.55 19.85 16.58
C LEU A 36 -16.32 21.16 16.34
N LEU A 37 -16.38 22.00 17.38
CA LEU A 37 -17.19 23.22 17.38
C LEU A 37 -16.41 24.39 16.79
N VAL A 38 -16.91 24.98 15.72
CA VAL A 38 -16.18 26.01 14.96
C VAL A 38 -16.76 27.40 15.20
N ALA A 39 -15.93 28.31 15.72
CA ALA A 39 -16.32 29.68 16.10
C ALA A 39 -15.24 30.72 15.74
N ARG A 40 -15.66 31.97 15.50
CA ARG A 40 -14.75 33.08 15.13
C ARG A 40 -13.93 33.62 16.30
N ASP A 41 -14.54 33.72 17.49
CA ASP A 41 -13.80 33.94 18.75
C ASP A 41 -14.19 32.85 19.77
N ILE A 42 -13.24 31.95 20.01
CA ILE A 42 -13.37 30.83 20.95
C ILE A 42 -13.42 31.28 22.43
N ARG A 43 -13.15 32.56 22.71
CA ARG A 43 -13.13 33.11 24.08
C ARG A 43 -14.46 33.74 24.50
N SER A 44 -15.45 33.82 23.60
CA SER A 44 -16.76 34.41 23.90
C SER A 44 -17.52 33.58 24.94
N ASP A 45 -18.31 34.23 25.78
CA ASP A 45 -19.03 33.55 26.86
C ASP A 45 -20.11 32.59 26.32
N THR A 46 -20.62 32.82 25.11
CA THR A 46 -21.48 31.87 24.38
C THR A 46 -20.79 30.53 24.08
N VAL A 47 -19.48 30.52 23.82
CA VAL A 47 -18.72 29.28 23.64
C VAL A 47 -18.53 28.57 24.98
N LYS A 48 -18.29 29.32 26.06
CA LYS A 48 -18.15 28.78 27.43
C LYS A 48 -19.46 28.16 27.93
N ASP A 49 -20.60 28.80 27.65
CA ASP A 49 -21.95 28.26 27.93
C ASP A 49 -22.14 26.92 27.22
N VAL A 50 -21.93 26.87 25.90
CA VAL A 50 -22.13 25.65 25.10
C VAL A 50 -21.24 24.50 25.60
N LEU A 51 -19.96 24.75 25.87
CA LEU A 51 -19.07 23.75 26.47
C LEU A 51 -19.56 23.27 27.85
N SER A 52 -20.02 24.17 28.70
CA SER A 52 -20.53 23.83 30.04
C SER A 52 -21.80 23.00 29.94
N ARG A 53 -22.73 23.39 29.07
CA ARG A 53 -23.98 22.68 28.78
C ARG A 53 -23.74 21.30 28.15
N ILE A 54 -22.67 21.12 27.38
CA ILE A 54 -22.27 19.80 26.85
C ILE A 54 -21.67 18.93 27.96
N ARG A 55 -20.76 19.48 28.79
CA ARG A 55 -20.16 18.76 29.93
C ARG A 55 -21.20 18.29 30.96
N LEU A 56 -22.26 19.07 31.17
CA LEU A 56 -23.40 18.69 32.03
C LEU A 56 -24.24 17.50 31.52
N ILE A 57 -24.03 17.02 30.29
CA ILE A 57 -24.65 15.79 29.77
C ILE A 57 -23.88 14.54 30.24
N GLY A 58 -22.62 14.69 30.65
CA GLY A 58 -21.70 13.61 30.98
C GLY A 58 -20.41 13.65 30.15
N PRO A 59 -19.58 12.60 30.18
CA PRO A 59 -18.36 12.53 29.39
C PRO A 59 -18.68 12.60 27.88
N ARG A 60 -18.09 13.59 27.20
CA ARG A 60 -18.22 13.83 25.76
C ARG A 60 -16.90 14.34 25.20
N SER A 61 -16.51 13.81 24.05
CA SER A 61 -15.36 14.31 23.29
C SER A 61 -15.78 15.58 22.55
N VAL A 62 -15.32 16.74 23.01
CA VAL A 62 -15.69 18.05 22.45
C VAL A 62 -14.51 19.01 22.48
N GLU A 63 -14.28 19.67 21.36
CA GLU A 63 -13.24 20.68 21.14
C GLU A 63 -13.86 21.94 20.51
N VAL A 64 -13.22 23.10 20.70
CA VAL A 64 -13.60 24.33 19.99
C VAL A 64 -12.40 24.87 19.22
N VAL A 65 -12.55 24.98 17.90
CA VAL A 65 -11.50 25.46 17.00
C VAL A 65 -11.87 26.83 16.44
N LYS A 66 -10.85 27.69 16.33
CA LYS A 66 -11.01 29.01 15.73
C LYS A 66 -11.01 28.90 14.20
N CYS A 67 -12.09 29.35 13.57
CA CYS A 67 -12.12 29.64 12.14
C CYS A 67 -12.97 30.89 11.87
N ASP A 68 -12.49 31.77 11.00
CA ASP A 68 -13.24 32.92 10.49
C ASP A 68 -13.61 32.70 9.02
N LEU A 69 -14.91 32.53 8.74
CA LEU A 69 -15.41 32.28 7.39
C LEU A 69 -15.27 33.52 6.48
N ALA A 70 -15.06 34.72 7.02
CA ALA A 70 -14.74 35.93 6.26
C ALA A 70 -13.24 36.05 5.90
N CYS A 71 -12.50 34.94 5.92
CA CYS A 71 -11.08 34.84 5.62
C CYS A 71 -10.74 33.45 5.03
N PHE A 72 -10.57 33.32 3.71
CA PHE A 72 -10.28 32.02 3.07
C PHE A 72 -9.04 31.34 3.64
N ASN A 73 -8.01 32.12 4.00
CA ASN A 73 -6.80 31.58 4.64
C ASN A 73 -7.08 30.97 6.03
N SER A 74 -8.12 31.44 6.75
CA SER A 74 -8.56 30.80 7.99
C SER A 74 -9.33 29.51 7.72
N VAL A 75 -10.11 29.45 6.64
CA VAL A 75 -10.86 28.25 6.23
C VAL A 75 -9.91 27.15 5.78
N ALA A 76 -8.99 27.47 4.87
CA ALA A 76 -7.99 26.54 4.35
C ALA A 76 -7.09 25.99 5.48
N SER A 77 -6.57 26.85 6.36
CA SER A 77 -5.76 26.38 7.51
C SER A 77 -6.56 25.53 8.50
N PHE A 78 -7.85 25.82 8.72
CA PHE A 78 -8.69 24.97 9.56
C PHE A 78 -8.95 23.60 8.93
N ALA A 79 -9.24 23.56 7.62
CA ALA A 79 -9.48 22.33 6.89
C ALA A 79 -8.21 21.45 6.83
N GLN A 80 -7.06 22.03 6.44
CA GLN A 80 -5.77 21.34 6.41
C GLN A 80 -5.41 20.73 7.77
N TYR A 81 -5.53 21.50 8.86
CA TYR A 81 -5.28 21.00 10.22
C TYR A 81 -6.26 19.88 10.63
N THR A 82 -7.50 19.92 10.16
CA THR A 82 -8.49 18.87 10.41
C THR A 82 -8.18 17.59 9.62
N VAL A 83 -7.79 17.73 8.34
CA VAL A 83 -7.32 16.60 7.49
C VAL A 83 -6.07 15.95 8.09
N GLU A 84 -5.10 16.74 8.54
CA GLU A 84 -3.87 16.26 9.19
C GLU A 84 -4.17 15.42 10.44
N ARG A 85 -5.11 15.87 11.28
CA ARG A 85 -5.54 15.16 12.51
C ARG A 85 -6.37 13.91 12.25
N VAL A 86 -7.09 13.84 11.14
CA VAL A 86 -7.76 12.59 10.69
C VAL A 86 -6.71 11.61 10.14
N ARG A 87 -5.77 12.08 9.32
CA ARG A 87 -4.65 11.26 8.78
C ARG A 87 -3.76 10.68 9.87
N SER A 88 -3.41 11.47 10.89
CA SER A 88 -2.62 11.02 12.04
C SER A 88 -3.41 10.17 13.05
N LYS A 89 -4.71 9.94 12.82
CA LYS A 89 -5.65 9.23 13.72
C LYS A 89 -5.82 9.90 15.10
N GLU A 90 -5.48 11.18 15.24
CA GLU A 90 -5.71 11.96 16.47
C GLU A 90 -7.21 12.20 16.71
N ILE A 91 -7.99 12.40 15.64
CA ILE A 91 -9.46 12.47 15.68
C ILE A 91 -10.08 11.48 14.67
N PRO A 92 -11.29 10.95 14.93
CA PRO A 92 -11.98 10.08 13.97
C PRO A 92 -12.32 10.80 12.66
N PRO A 93 -12.49 10.07 11.53
CA PRO A 93 -12.95 10.65 10.27
C PRO A 93 -14.24 11.46 10.39
N VAL A 94 -14.37 12.52 9.60
CA VAL A 94 -15.53 13.40 9.61
C VAL A 94 -16.72 12.67 9.00
N THR A 95 -17.76 12.45 9.79
CA THR A 95 -19.02 11.84 9.32
C THR A 95 -20.10 12.88 9.06
N LEU A 96 -19.94 14.08 9.63
CA LEU A 96 -20.95 15.14 9.58
C LEU A 96 -20.32 16.54 9.54
N LEU A 97 -20.73 17.37 8.59
CA LEU A 97 -20.46 18.81 8.54
C LEU A 97 -21.78 19.59 8.58
N ILE A 98 -21.91 20.53 9.51
CA ILE A 98 -23.09 21.41 9.61
C ILE A 98 -22.68 22.86 9.31
N ASN A 99 -23.15 23.35 8.17
CA ASN A 99 -23.00 24.71 7.69
C ASN A 99 -24.10 25.60 8.29
N SER A 100 -24.04 25.77 9.62
CA SER A 100 -24.97 26.59 10.43
C SER A 100 -24.48 28.01 10.70
N ALA A 101 -23.24 28.34 10.39
CA ALA A 101 -22.79 29.72 10.41
C ALA A 101 -23.57 30.57 9.39
N ALA A 102 -23.82 31.83 9.75
CA ALA A 102 -24.41 32.81 8.86
C ALA A 102 -24.04 34.23 9.30
N SER A 103 -23.90 35.12 8.32
CA SER A 103 -23.88 36.58 8.47
C SER A 103 -25.12 37.18 7.82
N SER A 104 -25.57 38.33 8.31
CA SER A 104 -26.60 39.17 7.70
C SER A 104 -26.33 40.62 8.10
N SER A 105 -26.63 41.56 7.22
CA SER A 105 -26.43 42.99 7.46
C SER A 105 -27.56 43.81 6.87
N TYR A 106 -27.80 44.98 7.47
CA TYR A 106 -28.78 45.98 7.05
C TYR A 106 -28.11 47.29 6.63
N VAL A 107 -26.78 47.24 6.39
CA VAL A 107 -25.99 48.29 5.75
C VAL A 107 -25.17 47.70 4.60
N THR A 108 -24.69 48.56 3.71
CA THR A 108 -23.62 48.25 2.76
C THR A 108 -22.34 47.96 3.55
N ASP A 109 -21.86 46.73 3.55
CA ASP A 109 -20.65 46.35 4.31
C ASP A 109 -19.38 46.67 3.52
N GLN A 110 -18.24 46.78 4.20
CA GLN A 110 -16.93 46.71 3.52
C GLN A 110 -16.70 45.27 3.02
N VAL A 111 -16.06 45.12 1.86
CA VAL A 111 -15.63 43.80 1.35
C VAL A 111 -14.68 43.09 2.33
N THR A 112 -14.66 41.77 2.26
CA THR A 112 -13.73 40.93 3.04
C THR A 112 -12.27 41.14 2.62
N ARG A 113 -11.35 40.56 3.40
CA ARG A 113 -9.91 40.53 3.06
C ARG A 113 -9.60 39.77 1.77
N ASP A 114 -10.52 38.94 1.32
CA ASP A 114 -10.42 38.16 0.09
C ASP A 114 -11.14 38.85 -1.10
N GLY A 115 -11.72 40.03 -0.89
CA GLY A 115 -12.33 40.87 -1.94
C GLY A 115 -13.83 40.68 -2.18
N TYR A 116 -14.52 39.87 -1.37
CA TYR A 116 -15.93 39.50 -1.58
C TYR A 116 -16.91 40.22 -0.65
N ASP A 117 -18.19 40.22 -1.00
CA ASP A 117 -19.28 40.59 -0.09
C ASP A 117 -19.25 39.70 1.18
N PRO A 118 -19.28 40.26 2.41
CA PRO A 118 -19.17 39.45 3.64
C PRO A 118 -20.33 38.49 3.90
N VAL A 119 -21.54 38.78 3.42
CA VAL A 119 -22.70 37.89 3.50
C VAL A 119 -22.54 36.76 2.49
N TYR A 120 -22.15 37.06 1.26
CA TYR A 120 -21.87 36.06 0.21
C TYR A 120 -20.74 35.11 0.62
N GLN A 121 -19.59 35.63 1.07
CA GLN A 121 -18.46 34.80 1.48
C GLN A 121 -18.82 33.95 2.70
N THR A 122 -19.37 34.54 3.76
CA THR A 122 -19.68 33.79 5.01
C THR A 122 -20.73 32.71 4.78
N ASN A 123 -21.75 32.98 3.94
CA ASN A 123 -22.91 32.10 3.80
C ASN A 123 -22.80 31.12 2.63
N CYS A 124 -22.00 31.42 1.59
CA CYS A 124 -21.89 30.66 0.35
C CYS A 124 -20.46 30.16 0.09
N ILE A 125 -19.51 31.05 -0.20
CA ILE A 125 -18.20 30.62 -0.72
C ILE A 125 -17.38 29.89 0.35
N ALA A 126 -17.34 30.42 1.58
CA ALA A 126 -16.49 29.87 2.63
C ALA A 126 -16.89 28.47 3.11
N PRO A 127 -18.19 28.11 3.28
CA PRO A 127 -18.55 26.74 3.64
C PRO A 127 -18.57 25.78 2.44
N PHE A 128 -18.64 26.28 1.19
CA PHE A 128 -18.36 25.49 -0.01
C PHE A 128 -16.86 25.12 -0.06
N LEU A 129 -15.98 26.12 0.05
CA LEU A 129 -14.52 25.96 0.21
C LEU A 129 -14.18 24.98 1.34
N LEU A 130 -14.82 25.14 2.51
CA LEU A 130 -14.64 24.24 3.65
C LEU A 130 -15.01 22.79 3.31
N THR A 131 -16.12 22.57 2.58
CA THR A 131 -16.56 21.22 2.20
C THR A 131 -15.57 20.58 1.23
N VAL A 132 -15.14 21.30 0.19
CA VAL A 132 -14.16 20.82 -0.79
C VAL A 132 -12.80 20.56 -0.12
N SER A 133 -12.38 21.42 0.80
CA SER A 133 -11.10 21.30 1.52
C SER A 133 -11.11 20.19 2.59
N LEU A 134 -12.27 19.61 2.91
CA LEU A 134 -12.44 18.50 3.86
C LEU A 134 -12.74 17.17 3.17
N LEU A 135 -12.69 17.07 1.84
CA LEU A 135 -12.97 15.82 1.11
C LEU A 135 -12.09 14.65 1.59
N GLU A 136 -10.81 14.90 1.87
CA GLU A 136 -9.88 13.90 2.42
C GLU A 136 -10.11 13.59 3.92
N ALA A 137 -10.83 14.45 4.65
CA ALA A 137 -11.15 14.25 6.07
C ALA A 137 -12.49 13.53 6.26
N PHE A 138 -13.37 13.53 5.26
CA PHE A 138 -14.64 12.81 5.32
C PHE A 138 -14.40 11.30 5.37
N ARG A 139 -15.29 10.59 6.08
CA ARG A 139 -15.31 9.12 6.09
C ARG A 139 -15.51 8.60 4.67
N ALA A 140 -14.51 7.88 4.16
CA ALA A 140 -14.67 7.04 2.98
C ALA A 140 -15.77 5.99 3.26
N GLY A 141 -16.80 6.00 2.42
CA GLY A 141 -17.90 5.05 2.50
C GLY A 141 -17.60 3.77 1.73
N ASP A 142 -18.23 2.68 2.14
CA ASP A 142 -18.34 1.39 1.46
C ASP A 142 -19.33 1.42 0.28
N GLY A 143 -19.63 2.61 -0.27
CA GLY A 143 -20.70 2.85 -1.24
C GLY A 143 -22.13 2.75 -0.67
N THR A 144 -22.32 2.25 0.57
CA THR A 144 -23.65 1.98 1.13
C THR A 144 -24.31 3.21 1.75
N PRO A 145 -25.65 3.19 1.96
CA PRO A 145 -26.37 4.27 2.63
C PRO A 145 -26.00 4.56 4.10
N ASN A 146 -25.09 3.77 4.68
CA ASN A 146 -24.59 3.93 6.05
C ASN A 146 -23.08 4.21 6.14
N GLY A 147 -22.32 4.09 5.03
CA GLY A 147 -20.87 4.32 5.03
C GLY A 147 -20.46 5.77 4.81
N GLY A 148 -21.21 6.52 4.00
CA GLY A 148 -20.85 7.86 3.55
C GLY A 148 -21.00 8.99 4.58
N ALA A 149 -20.34 10.12 4.32
CA ALA A 149 -20.43 11.34 5.13
C ALA A 149 -21.60 12.24 4.70
N ARG A 150 -21.99 13.18 5.58
CA ARG A 150 -23.15 14.07 5.36
C ARG A 150 -22.82 15.54 5.59
N VAL A 151 -23.34 16.41 4.72
CA VAL A 151 -23.30 17.87 4.87
C VAL A 151 -24.72 18.43 5.00
N ILE A 152 -24.96 19.23 6.04
CA ILE A 152 -26.24 19.91 6.26
C ILE A 152 -26.03 21.42 6.15
N ASN A 153 -26.61 22.01 5.10
CA ASN A 153 -26.64 23.46 4.88
C ASN A 153 -27.89 24.05 5.54
N ILE A 154 -27.72 25.03 6.43
CA ILE A 154 -28.88 25.73 7.03
C ILE A 154 -29.43 26.75 6.04
N GLY A 155 -30.58 26.42 5.45
CA GLY A 155 -31.36 27.24 4.51
C GLY A 155 -32.32 28.20 5.21
N CYS A 156 -33.18 28.85 4.42
CA CYS A 156 -34.19 29.80 4.92
C CYS A 156 -35.22 30.14 3.83
N ALA A 157 -36.50 30.28 4.19
CA ALA A 157 -37.58 30.74 3.30
C ALA A 157 -37.30 32.05 2.55
N ALA A 158 -36.36 32.89 3.04
CA ALA A 158 -35.85 34.06 2.31
C ALA A 158 -35.21 33.72 0.94
N MET A 159 -34.79 32.47 0.71
CA MET A 159 -34.31 31.97 -0.59
C MET A 159 -35.32 32.19 -1.71
N SER A 160 -36.63 32.22 -1.40
CA SER A 160 -37.72 32.58 -2.33
C SER A 160 -37.75 34.06 -2.77
N LYS A 161 -36.78 34.86 -2.31
CA LYS A 161 -36.53 36.27 -2.66
C LYS A 161 -35.08 36.52 -3.10
N GLY A 162 -34.28 35.47 -3.25
CA GLY A 162 -32.91 35.55 -3.76
C GLY A 162 -32.82 35.40 -5.29
N SER A 163 -31.66 35.75 -5.84
CA SER A 163 -31.22 35.43 -7.19
C SER A 163 -29.85 34.75 -7.14
N LEU A 164 -29.47 33.99 -8.18
CA LEU A 164 -28.12 33.45 -8.32
C LEU A 164 -27.09 34.53 -8.73
N ASP A 165 -27.58 35.57 -9.40
CA ASP A 165 -26.75 36.54 -10.12
C ASP A 165 -26.58 37.86 -9.30
N TYR A 166 -27.25 37.93 -8.14
CA TYR A 166 -27.29 39.09 -7.22
C TYR A 166 -25.92 39.68 -6.87
N PHE A 167 -24.91 38.83 -6.65
CA PHE A 167 -23.57 39.27 -6.24
C PHE A 167 -22.63 39.56 -7.42
N ASP A 168 -23.08 39.35 -8.66
CA ASP A 168 -22.35 39.73 -9.88
C ASP A 168 -22.76 41.15 -10.29
N GLU A 169 -24.07 41.42 -10.27
CA GLU A 169 -24.64 42.76 -10.49
C GLU A 169 -24.10 43.80 -9.48
N GLN A 170 -23.82 43.35 -8.25
CA GLN A 170 -23.29 44.13 -7.12
C GLN A 170 -21.77 43.98 -6.95
N GLY A 171 -21.03 43.65 -8.02
CA GLY A 171 -19.57 43.50 -7.99
C GLY A 171 -18.82 44.78 -7.56
N PRO A 172 -17.51 44.69 -7.23
CA PRO A 172 -16.74 45.80 -6.67
C PRO A 172 -16.72 47.06 -7.56
N ASP A 173 -16.77 46.90 -8.89
CA ASP A 173 -16.81 48.00 -9.85
C ASP A 173 -18.19 48.70 -9.92
N ASN A 174 -19.24 48.04 -9.45
CA ASN A 174 -20.63 48.55 -9.39
C ASN A 174 -21.03 49.06 -7.98
N ALA A 175 -20.11 49.07 -7.01
CA ALA A 175 -20.35 49.43 -5.61
C ALA A 175 -20.61 50.94 -5.41
N SER A 176 -21.77 51.39 -5.88
CA SER A 176 -22.20 52.80 -5.97
C SER A 176 -22.60 53.46 -4.63
N GLN A 177 -22.39 52.80 -3.50
CA GLN A 177 -22.75 53.30 -2.16
C GLN A 177 -21.59 53.14 -1.18
N ALA A 178 -21.41 54.14 -0.31
CA ALA A 178 -20.36 54.10 0.71
C ALA A 178 -20.65 53.01 1.78
N PRO A 179 -19.60 52.34 2.30
CA PRO A 179 -19.78 51.41 3.41
C PRO A 179 -20.41 52.09 4.64
N GLY A 180 -21.40 51.43 5.24
CA GLY A 180 -22.24 51.97 6.31
C GLY A 180 -23.56 52.60 5.85
N THR A 181 -23.79 52.80 4.55
CA THR A 181 -25.10 53.24 4.03
C THR A 181 -26.21 52.23 4.38
N PRO A 182 -27.35 52.65 4.98
CA PRO A 182 -28.45 51.74 5.28
C PRO A 182 -29.14 51.19 4.02
N ILE A 183 -29.20 49.87 3.89
CA ILE A 183 -29.94 49.20 2.80
C ILE A 183 -31.36 48.88 3.21
N SER A 184 -32.27 48.76 2.24
CA SER A 184 -33.69 48.54 2.54
C SER A 184 -33.94 47.15 3.16
N ALA A 185 -34.95 46.99 4.01
CA ALA A 185 -35.25 45.68 4.61
C ALA A 185 -35.63 44.61 3.55
N LYS A 186 -36.16 45.04 2.39
CA LYS A 186 -36.44 44.18 1.22
C LYS A 186 -35.14 43.66 0.59
N GLU A 187 -34.18 44.55 0.40
CA GLU A 187 -32.86 44.31 -0.18
C GLU A 187 -31.96 43.48 0.74
N ALA A 188 -31.90 43.80 2.04
CA ALA A 188 -31.22 42.96 3.04
C ALA A 188 -31.78 41.52 3.06
N THR A 189 -33.11 41.37 2.91
CA THR A 189 -33.75 40.05 2.78
C THR A 189 -33.38 39.35 1.47
N ALA A 190 -33.31 40.09 0.35
CA ALA A 190 -32.88 39.55 -0.93
C ALA A 190 -31.40 39.13 -0.91
N ARG A 191 -30.49 39.97 -0.40
CA ARG A 191 -29.06 39.69 -0.22
C ARG A 191 -28.82 38.44 0.61
N PHE A 192 -29.46 38.34 1.78
CA PHE A 192 -29.39 37.15 2.62
C PHE A 192 -29.99 35.92 1.92
N GLY A 193 -31.16 36.07 1.31
CA GLY A 193 -31.84 35.02 0.54
C GLY A 193 -31.00 34.46 -0.61
N SER A 194 -30.42 35.34 -1.44
CA SER A 194 -29.48 35.01 -2.52
C SER A 194 -28.29 34.21 -1.99
N SER A 195 -27.69 34.64 -0.88
CA SER A 195 -26.53 33.94 -0.30
C SER A 195 -26.85 32.50 0.14
N LYS A 196 -28.08 32.24 0.62
CA LYS A 196 -28.55 30.91 1.00
C LYS A 196 -29.05 30.08 -0.19
N LEU A 197 -29.60 30.74 -1.22
CA LEU A 197 -29.99 30.12 -2.49
C LEU A 197 -28.75 29.58 -3.22
N LEU A 198 -27.75 30.45 -3.40
CA LEU A 198 -26.45 30.12 -4.01
C LEU A 198 -25.73 28.99 -3.28
N MET A 199 -25.65 29.07 -1.95
CA MET A 199 -25.06 28.00 -1.11
C MET A 199 -25.71 26.66 -1.38
N SER A 200 -27.05 26.60 -1.27
CA SER A 200 -27.78 25.34 -1.43
C SER A 200 -27.61 24.79 -2.85
N ALA A 201 -27.74 25.65 -3.87
CA ALA A 201 -27.58 25.26 -5.27
C ALA A 201 -26.17 24.75 -5.59
N ALA A 202 -25.13 25.54 -5.29
CA ALA A 202 -23.74 25.14 -5.56
C ALA A 202 -23.36 23.82 -4.87
N MET A 203 -23.88 23.58 -3.66
CA MET A 203 -23.63 22.35 -2.91
C MET A 203 -24.38 21.12 -3.46
N TYR A 204 -25.58 21.28 -4.04
CA TYR A 204 -26.24 20.18 -4.77
C TYR A 204 -25.52 19.87 -6.08
N ALA A 205 -25.08 20.89 -6.84
CA ALA A 205 -24.27 20.66 -8.04
C ALA A 205 -22.93 19.96 -7.71
N LEU A 206 -22.24 20.40 -6.65
CA LEU A 206 -21.05 19.72 -6.13
C LEU A 206 -21.35 18.25 -5.80
N ARG A 207 -22.46 17.97 -5.11
CA ARG A 207 -22.88 16.58 -4.83
C ARG A 207 -23.05 15.76 -6.10
N ARG A 208 -23.76 16.27 -7.11
CA ARG A 208 -23.95 15.59 -8.40
C ARG A 208 -22.59 15.27 -9.05
N SER A 209 -21.69 16.24 -9.09
CA SER A 209 -20.33 16.07 -9.61
C SER A 209 -19.50 15.03 -8.85
N LEU A 210 -19.53 15.05 -7.51
CA LEU A 210 -18.80 14.09 -6.67
C LEU A 210 -19.31 12.64 -6.81
N VAL A 211 -20.63 12.46 -6.98
CA VAL A 211 -21.24 11.15 -7.23
C VAL A 211 -20.92 10.64 -8.63
N LEU A 212 -21.01 11.51 -9.66
CA LEU A 212 -20.84 11.11 -11.06
C LEU A 212 -19.37 10.93 -11.49
N ALA A 213 -18.44 11.73 -10.95
CA ALA A 213 -17.05 11.77 -11.42
C ALA A 213 -16.01 11.38 -10.35
N GLY A 214 -16.34 11.47 -9.06
CA GLY A 214 -15.41 11.20 -7.96
C GLY A 214 -15.64 9.90 -7.20
N ASN A 215 -16.79 9.23 -7.39
CA ASN A 215 -17.27 8.12 -6.57
C ASN A 215 -17.26 8.42 -5.04
N ILE A 216 -17.29 9.69 -4.64
CA ILE A 216 -17.20 10.08 -3.24
C ILE A 216 -18.60 10.00 -2.61
N SER A 217 -18.75 9.10 -1.62
CA SER A 217 -19.98 8.90 -0.84
C SER A 217 -20.26 10.07 0.12
N LEU A 218 -20.61 11.24 -0.42
CA LEU A 218 -20.96 12.45 0.32
C LEU A 218 -22.39 12.90 0.01
N ASN A 219 -23.31 12.82 0.98
CA ASN A 219 -24.65 13.37 0.83
C ASN A 219 -24.74 14.81 1.33
N VAL A 220 -25.61 15.60 0.68
CA VAL A 220 -25.83 17.02 0.95
C VAL A 220 -27.32 17.26 1.12
N TYR A 221 -27.69 17.92 2.20
CA TYR A 221 -29.05 18.32 2.52
C TYR A 221 -29.13 19.83 2.78
N THR A 222 -30.25 20.43 2.43
CA THR A 222 -30.60 21.78 2.90
C THR A 222 -31.71 21.67 3.93
N MET A 223 -31.57 22.39 5.04
CA MET A 223 -32.55 22.36 6.12
C MET A 223 -32.93 23.77 6.58
N ASP A 224 -34.22 24.08 6.47
CA ASP A 224 -34.83 25.30 6.98
C ASP A 224 -35.28 25.10 8.44
N PRO A 225 -34.73 25.88 9.39
CA PRO A 225 -35.12 25.81 10.80
C PRO A 225 -36.47 26.51 11.08
N GLY A 226 -37.11 27.10 10.06
CA GLY A 226 -38.26 27.97 10.20
C GLY A 226 -37.93 29.27 10.93
N PHE A 227 -38.97 30.03 11.30
CA PHE A 227 -38.79 31.24 12.08
C PHE A 227 -38.44 30.90 13.54
N MET A 228 -37.36 31.47 14.08
CA MET A 228 -36.85 31.16 15.42
C MET A 228 -37.01 32.31 16.43
N THR A 229 -37.25 31.97 17.70
CA THR A 229 -37.24 32.89 18.85
C THR A 229 -35.92 32.82 19.60
N GLY A 230 -35.31 33.99 19.80
CA GLY A 230 -34.12 34.20 20.62
C GLY A 230 -33.39 35.44 20.15
N GLU A 231 -32.38 35.88 20.91
CA GLU A 231 -31.45 36.90 20.42
C GLU A 231 -30.48 36.24 19.43
N SER A 232 -30.45 36.76 18.21
CA SER A 232 -29.61 36.25 17.12
C SER A 232 -28.67 37.35 16.66
N HIS A 233 -27.40 37.01 16.44
CA HIS A 233 -26.45 37.96 15.86
C HIS A 233 -26.88 38.45 14.47
N LEU A 234 -27.74 37.71 13.76
CA LEU A 234 -28.35 38.11 12.48
C LEU A 234 -29.34 39.28 12.57
N THR A 235 -29.82 39.64 13.77
CA THR A 235 -30.73 40.77 14.00
C THR A 235 -30.16 41.85 14.91
N ALA A 236 -28.91 41.71 15.36
CA ALA A 236 -28.23 42.68 16.23
C ALA A 236 -28.05 44.06 15.55
N SER A 237 -27.71 44.05 14.25
CA SER A 237 -27.55 45.24 13.39
C SER A 237 -28.85 45.70 12.71
N ALA A 238 -29.99 45.05 12.98
CA ALA A 238 -31.25 45.37 12.31
C ALA A 238 -31.86 46.70 12.80
N PRO A 239 -32.54 47.47 11.92
CA PRO A 239 -33.25 48.69 12.31
C PRO A 239 -34.25 48.46 13.45
N LEU A 240 -34.46 49.48 14.28
CA LEU A 240 -35.29 49.38 15.50
C LEU A 240 -36.73 48.93 15.20
N SER A 241 -37.29 49.33 14.06
CA SER A 241 -38.58 48.86 13.55
C SER A 241 -38.61 47.35 13.24
N VAL A 242 -37.53 46.80 12.66
CA VAL A 242 -37.38 45.36 12.37
C VAL A 242 -37.22 44.59 13.68
N ARG A 243 -36.42 45.10 14.62
CA ARG A 243 -36.25 44.51 15.96
C ARG A 243 -37.56 44.49 16.74
N MET A 244 -38.32 45.58 16.75
CA MET A 244 -39.66 45.64 17.36
C MET A 244 -40.64 44.69 16.68
N ALA A 245 -40.69 44.62 15.34
CA ALA A 245 -41.54 43.68 14.62
C ALA A 245 -41.20 42.20 14.91
N HIS A 246 -39.92 41.89 15.16
CA HIS A 246 -39.49 40.57 15.60
C HIS A 246 -39.96 40.27 17.03
N GLN A 247 -39.90 41.28 17.92
CA GLN A 247 -40.27 41.16 19.33
C GLN A 247 -41.80 41.06 19.52
N THR A 248 -42.61 41.87 18.83
CA THR A 248 -44.09 41.79 18.92
C THR A 248 -44.64 40.48 18.35
N ARG A 249 -44.09 39.99 17.22
CA ARG A 249 -44.42 38.65 16.69
C ARG A 249 -44.09 37.53 17.68
N SER A 250 -43.04 37.68 18.50
CA SER A 250 -42.71 36.69 19.53
C SER A 250 -43.73 36.62 20.68
N GLY A 251 -44.46 37.71 20.94
CA GLY A 251 -45.58 37.74 21.90
C GLY A 251 -46.87 37.09 21.36
N LEU A 252 -47.19 37.30 20.08
CA LEU A 252 -48.35 36.70 19.39
C LEU A 252 -48.22 35.18 19.10
N ARG A 253 -47.16 34.55 19.63
CA ARG A 253 -46.78 33.16 19.39
C ARG A 253 -47.89 32.12 19.62
N PRO A 254 -48.77 32.19 20.64
CA PRO A 254 -49.83 31.19 20.82
C PRO A 254 -50.82 31.18 19.65
N LEU A 255 -51.22 32.37 19.18
CA LEU A 255 -52.18 32.53 18.07
C LEU A 255 -51.57 32.15 16.72
N LEU A 256 -50.36 32.63 16.42
CA LEU A 256 -49.71 32.36 15.13
C LEU A 256 -49.44 30.86 14.88
N ARG A 257 -49.23 30.08 15.96
CA ARG A 257 -49.00 28.63 15.88
C ARG A 257 -50.26 27.81 15.58
N VAL A 258 -51.46 28.39 15.72
CA VAL A 258 -52.73 27.76 15.29
C VAL A 258 -52.83 27.74 13.76
N PHE A 259 -52.37 28.79 13.09
CA PHE A 259 -52.45 28.94 11.63
C PHE A 259 -51.25 28.36 10.87
N SER A 260 -50.12 28.09 11.53
CA SER A 260 -49.06 27.23 10.98
C SER A 260 -48.21 26.59 12.07
N LYS A 261 -47.97 25.27 11.95
CA LYS A 261 -47.05 24.53 12.84
C LYS A 261 -45.60 25.02 12.76
N SER A 262 -45.18 25.63 11.64
CA SER A 262 -43.82 26.17 11.45
C SER A 262 -43.63 27.60 11.99
N ALA A 263 -44.69 28.23 12.50
CA ALA A 263 -44.63 29.57 13.07
C ALA A 263 -43.95 29.58 14.46
N ILE A 264 -42.75 30.16 14.52
CA ILE A 264 -42.13 30.72 15.74
C ILE A 264 -41.67 29.65 16.76
N ASN A 265 -40.53 29.02 16.45
CA ASN A 265 -39.89 27.93 17.21
C ASN A 265 -38.81 28.40 18.20
N LYS A 266 -38.63 27.70 19.33
CA LYS A 266 -37.36 27.83 20.11
C LYS A 266 -36.27 27.12 19.31
N ALA A 267 -35.04 27.63 19.26
CA ALA A 267 -33.97 27.03 18.45
C ALA A 267 -33.66 25.56 18.79
N SER A 268 -33.93 25.12 20.03
CA SER A 268 -33.88 23.71 20.45
C SER A 268 -34.90 22.78 19.78
N VAL A 269 -35.87 23.31 19.02
CA VAL A 269 -36.80 22.51 18.19
C VAL A 269 -36.15 22.12 16.86
N PRO A 270 -35.78 23.05 15.94
CA PRO A 270 -35.06 22.68 14.72
C PRO A 270 -33.73 21.99 15.03
N ALA A 271 -33.02 22.35 16.11
CA ALA A 271 -31.78 21.68 16.51
C ALA A 271 -31.95 20.17 16.80
N LYS A 272 -33.05 19.77 17.44
CA LYS A 272 -33.38 18.34 17.64
C LYS A 272 -33.66 17.64 16.32
N VAL A 273 -34.30 18.32 15.36
CA VAL A 273 -34.60 17.72 14.06
C VAL A 273 -33.35 17.66 13.18
N ILE A 274 -32.48 18.67 13.20
CA ILE A 274 -31.14 18.63 12.58
C ILE A 274 -30.35 17.44 13.12
N ALA A 275 -30.32 17.25 14.45
CA ALA A 275 -29.65 16.12 15.08
C ALA A 275 -30.29 14.76 14.74
N LYS A 276 -31.61 14.71 14.51
CA LYS A 276 -32.29 13.51 14.01
C LYS A 276 -31.88 13.19 12.56
N VAL A 277 -32.00 14.16 11.65
CA VAL A 277 -31.69 14.00 10.22
C VAL A 277 -30.23 13.63 10.00
N ALA A 278 -29.30 14.29 10.70
CA ALA A 278 -27.87 14.01 10.62
C ALA A 278 -27.50 12.54 10.86
N PHE A 279 -28.17 11.89 11.82
CA PHE A 279 -27.90 10.51 12.24
C PHE A 279 -29.04 9.54 11.86
N GLN A 280 -29.92 9.94 10.95
CA GLN A 280 -30.93 9.05 10.37
C GLN A 280 -30.22 7.96 9.53
N ARG A 281 -30.71 6.73 9.59
CA ARG A 281 -30.32 5.68 8.62
C ARG A 281 -31.12 5.89 7.34
N GLU A 282 -30.46 5.75 6.19
CA GLU A 282 -31.09 5.88 4.89
C GLU A 282 -31.37 4.48 4.32
N THR A 283 -32.53 4.30 3.68
CA THR A 283 -32.80 3.09 2.89
C THR A 283 -32.21 3.23 1.48
N VAL A 284 -32.03 2.12 0.76
CA VAL A 284 -31.42 2.13 -0.58
C VAL A 284 -32.19 3.04 -1.56
N GLU A 285 -33.52 2.96 -1.56
CA GLU A 285 -34.42 3.83 -2.35
C GLU A 285 -34.30 5.34 -2.05
N ASN A 286 -33.77 5.65 -0.86
CA ASN A 286 -33.63 6.97 -0.27
C ASN A 286 -32.21 7.53 -0.41
N TRP A 287 -31.22 6.70 -0.71
CA TRP A 287 -29.91 7.15 -1.17
C TRP A 287 -30.06 7.85 -2.53
N GLY A 288 -29.05 8.62 -2.96
CA GLY A 288 -29.09 9.32 -4.25
C GLY A 288 -29.98 10.58 -4.33
N ARG A 289 -31.11 10.66 -3.63
CA ARG A 289 -32.09 11.77 -3.73
C ARG A 289 -31.62 13.09 -3.10
N GLU A 290 -32.04 14.22 -3.69
CA GLU A 290 -31.80 15.57 -3.15
C GLU A 290 -32.97 16.04 -2.28
N ARG A 291 -32.70 16.40 -1.01
CA ARG A 291 -33.73 16.72 -0.02
C ARG A 291 -33.61 18.11 0.58
N TYR A 292 -34.71 18.84 0.55
CA TYR A 292 -34.91 20.05 1.34
C TYR A 292 -35.83 19.73 2.52
N TYR A 293 -35.37 19.96 3.75
CA TYR A 293 -36.17 19.80 4.96
C TYR A 293 -36.73 21.15 5.43
N ILE A 294 -38.02 21.22 5.76
CA ILE A 294 -38.61 22.33 6.52
C ILE A 294 -39.01 21.75 7.87
N LEU A 295 -38.23 22.03 8.92
CA LEU A 295 -38.36 21.35 10.21
C LEU A 295 -38.35 19.82 10.03
N ASP A 296 -39.42 19.14 10.45
CA ASP A 296 -39.64 17.69 10.39
C ASP A 296 -40.27 17.20 9.06
N SER A 297 -40.59 18.12 8.15
CA SER A 297 -41.20 17.81 6.85
C SER A 297 -40.14 17.73 5.74
N GLU A 298 -40.14 16.63 4.99
CA GLU A 298 -39.21 16.36 3.89
C GLU A 298 -39.82 16.75 2.53
N TYR A 299 -39.02 17.37 1.67
CA TYR A 299 -39.40 17.77 0.31
C TYR A 299 -38.29 17.39 -0.69
N GLU A 300 -38.68 17.07 -1.92
CA GLU A 300 -37.74 17.04 -3.06
C GLU A 300 -37.09 18.42 -3.19
N ALA A 301 -35.75 18.51 -3.21
CA ALA A 301 -35.07 19.80 -3.24
C ALA A 301 -35.48 20.65 -4.45
N GLY A 302 -35.68 20.04 -5.63
CA GLY A 302 -36.13 20.71 -6.85
C GLY A 302 -37.55 21.29 -6.80
N SER A 303 -38.37 20.88 -5.82
CA SER A 303 -39.70 21.48 -5.57
C SER A 303 -39.62 22.79 -4.78
N VAL A 304 -38.58 22.96 -3.95
CA VAL A 304 -38.35 24.16 -3.10
C VAL A 304 -37.36 25.13 -3.75
N ILE A 305 -36.41 24.60 -4.53
CA ILE A 305 -35.36 25.33 -5.25
C ILE A 305 -35.50 25.00 -6.75
N PRO A 306 -36.35 25.72 -7.52
CA PRO A 306 -36.69 25.35 -8.89
C PRO A 306 -35.49 25.22 -9.84
N VAL A 307 -34.43 26.01 -9.61
CA VAL A 307 -33.22 26.00 -10.46
C VAL A 307 -32.44 24.67 -10.39
N LEU A 308 -32.67 23.81 -9.39
CA LEU A 308 -32.07 22.46 -9.38
C LEU A 308 -32.53 21.59 -10.57
N ARG A 309 -33.63 21.96 -11.24
CA ARG A 309 -34.16 21.32 -12.44
C ARG A 309 -33.52 21.84 -13.74
N ASP A 310 -32.73 22.91 -13.68
CA ASP A 310 -32.03 23.55 -14.79
C ASP A 310 -30.54 23.13 -14.75
N LEU A 311 -30.23 21.94 -15.28
CA LEU A 311 -28.89 21.33 -15.18
C LEU A 311 -27.79 22.26 -15.72
N PRO A 312 -27.90 22.87 -16.93
CA PRO A 312 -26.85 23.72 -17.47
C PRO A 312 -26.54 24.94 -16.59
N ARG A 313 -27.57 25.56 -15.98
CA ARG A 313 -27.36 26.68 -15.06
C ARG A 313 -26.75 26.27 -13.73
N MET A 314 -27.05 25.06 -13.25
CA MET A 314 -26.43 24.47 -12.07
C MET A 314 -24.95 24.16 -12.28
N ASP A 315 -24.58 23.64 -13.45
CA ASP A 315 -23.18 23.33 -13.79
C ASP A 315 -22.38 24.62 -14.03
N ALA A 316 -22.97 25.62 -14.69
CA ALA A 316 -22.38 26.95 -14.81
C ALA A 316 -22.14 27.62 -13.44
N LEU A 317 -23.09 27.49 -12.51
CA LEU A 317 -22.93 27.95 -11.13
C LEU A 317 -21.80 27.21 -10.39
N LEU A 318 -21.71 25.89 -10.54
CA LEU A 318 -20.63 25.10 -9.94
C LEU A 318 -19.27 25.55 -10.45
N GLN A 319 -19.11 25.67 -11.78
CA GLN A 319 -17.88 26.17 -12.39
C GLN A 319 -17.53 27.59 -11.91
N LYS A 320 -18.51 28.49 -11.78
CA LYS A 320 -18.32 29.85 -11.25
C LYS A 320 -17.74 29.82 -9.83
N VAL A 321 -18.34 29.05 -8.92
CA VAL A 321 -17.87 28.95 -7.52
C VAL A 321 -16.52 28.23 -7.43
N MET A 322 -16.27 27.23 -8.27
CA MET A 322 -14.95 26.57 -8.35
C MET A 322 -13.86 27.49 -8.92
N ARG A 323 -14.17 28.38 -9.87
CA ARG A 323 -13.22 29.40 -10.38
C ARG A 323 -12.87 30.44 -9.31
N GLN A 324 -13.85 30.88 -8.51
CA GLN A 324 -13.64 31.75 -7.34
C GLN A 324 -12.73 31.09 -6.28
N PHE A 325 -12.72 29.76 -6.21
CA PHE A 325 -11.75 29.01 -5.39
C PHE A 325 -10.37 28.90 -6.06
N SER A 326 -10.28 28.57 -7.36
CA SER A 326 -8.99 28.36 -8.03
C SER A 326 -8.08 29.59 -8.07
N SER A 327 -8.63 30.80 -7.93
CA SER A 327 -7.86 32.04 -7.80
C SER A 327 -7.22 32.26 -6.42
N PHE A 328 -7.54 31.42 -5.41
CA PHE A 328 -6.99 31.51 -4.06
C PHE A 328 -5.73 30.64 -3.88
N GLN A 329 -4.56 31.30 -3.80
CA GLN A 329 -3.33 30.65 -3.30
C GLN A 329 -3.21 30.83 -1.77
N PRO A 330 -3.06 29.74 -0.98
CA PRO A 330 -2.94 29.84 0.47
C PRO A 330 -1.62 30.51 0.89
N ARG A 331 -1.71 31.55 1.72
CA ARG A 331 -0.55 32.29 2.24
C ARG A 331 -0.06 31.64 3.55
N ALA A 332 1.15 31.09 3.51
CA ALA A 332 1.80 30.42 4.64
C ALA A 332 1.80 31.29 5.92
N GLN A 333 1.22 30.77 7.01
CA GLN A 333 1.00 31.57 8.22
C GLN A 333 2.31 31.91 8.97
N PRO A 334 2.52 33.16 9.41
CA PRO A 334 3.71 33.56 10.16
C PRO A 334 3.77 32.97 11.59
N ALA A 335 2.69 32.36 12.09
CA ALA A 335 2.66 31.72 13.41
C ALA A 335 3.61 30.50 13.48
N LEU A 336 3.54 29.61 12.48
CA LEU A 336 4.46 28.48 12.35
C LEU A 336 5.90 28.96 12.11
N ARG A 337 6.08 30.01 11.29
CA ARG A 337 7.40 30.65 11.06
C ARG A 337 8.02 31.19 12.35
N ARG A 338 7.23 31.84 13.22
CA ARG A 338 7.70 32.30 14.55
C ARG A 338 8.06 31.13 15.48
N ARG A 339 7.27 30.05 15.50
CA ARG A 339 7.57 28.85 16.31
C ARG A 339 8.87 28.17 15.85
N ARG A 340 9.06 28.04 14.52
CA ARG A 340 10.29 27.52 13.89
C ARG A 340 11.51 28.42 14.15
N GLN A 341 11.35 29.74 14.08
CA GLN A 341 12.41 30.72 14.45
C GLN A 341 12.79 30.68 15.93
N LEU A 342 11.83 30.46 16.84
CA LEU A 342 12.13 30.27 18.26
C LEU A 342 12.94 29.00 18.48
N PHE A 343 12.55 27.91 17.83
CA PHE A 343 13.26 26.62 17.88
C PHE A 343 14.68 26.74 17.31
N GLN A 344 14.85 27.39 16.15
CA GLN A 344 16.17 27.67 15.56
C GLN A 344 17.08 28.49 16.51
N ARG A 345 16.53 29.49 17.21
CA ARG A 345 17.30 30.27 18.20
C ARG A 345 17.70 29.41 19.41
N LEU A 346 16.83 28.51 19.88
CA LEU A 346 17.15 27.56 20.95
C LEU A 346 18.24 26.57 20.51
N CYS A 347 18.11 25.94 19.34
CA CYS A 347 19.13 25.04 18.79
C CYS A 347 20.49 25.75 18.62
N LEU A 348 20.51 27.00 18.16
CA LEU A 348 21.73 27.78 17.99
C LEU A 348 22.38 28.14 19.34
N LEU A 349 21.58 28.50 20.36
CA LEU A 349 22.07 28.69 21.73
C LEU A 349 22.63 27.39 22.33
N CYS A 350 21.96 26.25 22.11
CA CYS A 350 22.46 24.94 22.53
C CYS A 350 23.78 24.58 21.82
N GLY A 351 23.90 24.84 20.52
CA GLY A 351 25.12 24.60 19.74
C GLY A 351 26.30 25.47 20.21
N VAL A 352 26.07 26.75 20.48
CA VAL A 352 27.10 27.66 21.04
C VAL A 352 27.52 27.23 22.45
N SER A 353 26.57 26.79 23.28
CA SER A 353 26.87 26.25 24.62
C SER A 353 27.69 24.96 24.54
N LEU A 354 27.33 24.04 23.63
CA LEU A 354 28.08 22.80 23.40
C LEU A 354 29.50 23.09 22.89
N LEU A 355 29.66 24.04 21.97
CA LEU A 355 30.97 24.49 21.48
C LEU A 355 31.84 25.04 22.62
N LEU A 356 31.27 25.85 23.52
CA LEU A 356 31.96 26.35 24.71
C LEU A 356 32.37 25.22 25.66
N LEU A 357 31.51 24.22 25.89
CA LEU A 357 31.84 23.06 26.71
C LEU A 357 32.99 22.22 26.11
N VAL A 358 32.99 22.00 24.80
CA VAL A 358 34.09 21.33 24.08
C VAL A 358 35.39 22.15 24.13
N LEU A 359 35.30 23.49 24.11
CA LEU A 359 36.47 24.35 24.27
C LEU A 359 37.01 24.35 25.71
N ILE A 360 36.16 24.28 26.73
CA ILE A 360 36.57 24.36 28.14
C ILE A 360 37.06 23.01 28.70
N PHE A 361 36.48 21.88 28.27
CA PHE A 361 36.78 20.55 28.84
C PHE A 361 37.52 19.64 27.84
N PRO A 362 38.83 19.38 28.02
CA PRO A 362 39.62 18.55 27.10
C PRO A 362 39.09 17.12 26.94
N SER A 363 38.47 16.54 27.98
CA SER A 363 37.86 15.21 27.96
C SER A 363 36.67 15.10 27.00
N LEU A 364 35.93 16.18 26.75
CA LEU A 364 34.85 16.21 25.75
C LEU A 364 35.38 16.34 24.31
N ARG A 365 36.61 16.85 24.11
CA ARG A 365 37.22 16.91 22.77
C ARG A 365 37.56 15.51 22.27
N ALA A 366 38.15 14.67 23.12
CA ALA A 366 38.58 13.32 22.77
C ALA A 366 37.41 12.39 22.37
N SER A 367 36.21 12.62 22.89
CA SER A 367 35.01 11.83 22.59
C SER A 367 34.15 12.37 21.43
N LEU A 368 34.23 13.67 21.11
CA LEU A 368 33.40 14.28 20.04
C LEU A 368 34.14 14.48 18.71
N LEU A 369 35.46 14.67 18.71
CA LEU A 369 36.22 14.92 17.47
C LEU A 369 36.13 13.80 16.41
N PRO A 370 36.14 12.49 16.75
CA PRO A 370 36.01 11.42 15.74
C PRO A 370 34.70 11.44 14.95
N VAL A 371 33.63 11.99 15.54
CA VAL A 371 32.29 12.06 14.94
C VAL A 371 32.19 13.20 13.93
N VAL A 372 32.91 14.29 14.15
CA VAL A 372 32.82 15.51 13.33
C VAL A 372 33.62 15.41 12.03
N SER A 373 34.74 14.68 12.01
CA SER A 373 35.65 14.62 10.87
C SER A 373 35.14 13.82 9.66
N LEU A 374 34.18 12.91 9.84
CA LEU A 374 33.64 12.06 8.76
C LEU A 374 32.31 12.57 8.17
N GLY A 375 31.53 13.37 8.91
CA GLY A 375 30.20 13.84 8.45
C GLY A 375 30.19 15.06 7.52
N LEU A 376 31.32 15.77 7.38
CA LEU A 376 31.35 17.14 6.83
C LEU A 376 31.54 17.27 5.30
N LEU A 377 31.62 16.17 4.55
CA LEU A 377 31.92 16.20 3.10
C LEU A 377 30.82 15.63 2.17
N HIS A 378 29.66 15.21 2.68
CA HIS A 378 28.59 14.57 1.88
C HIS A 378 27.15 15.07 2.17
N THR A 379 26.98 16.31 2.67
CA THR A 379 25.65 16.89 2.95
C THR A 379 25.55 18.37 2.54
N TYR A 380 25.67 18.66 1.24
CA TYR A 380 25.52 20.02 0.70
C TYR A 380 24.75 20.11 -0.64
N GLU A 381 23.62 19.41 -0.75
CA GLU A 381 22.62 19.74 -1.79
C GLU A 381 21.18 19.55 -1.27
N ASP A 382 20.79 18.34 -0.84
CA ASP A 382 19.43 18.05 -0.38
C ASP A 382 19.16 18.42 1.10
N LEU A 383 18.68 19.65 1.34
CA LEU A 383 17.81 19.96 2.48
C LEU A 383 16.86 21.16 2.27
N GLN A 384 16.61 21.52 1.01
CA GLN A 384 15.42 22.32 0.67
C GLN A 384 14.21 21.38 0.57
N ILE A 385 13.18 21.62 1.39
CA ILE A 385 11.89 20.92 1.21
C ILE A 385 11.19 21.58 0.02
N GLU A 386 11.53 21.15 -1.19
CA GLU A 386 10.79 21.51 -2.39
C GLU A 386 9.39 20.89 -2.32
N THR A 387 8.41 21.72 -1.95
CA THR A 387 6.98 21.34 -1.95
C THR A 387 6.38 21.25 -3.37
N ILE A 388 7.20 21.48 -4.39
CA ILE A 388 6.87 21.37 -5.81
C ILE A 388 8.03 20.60 -6.44
N ARG A 389 7.79 19.35 -6.86
CA ARG A 389 8.77 18.56 -7.61
C ARG A 389 8.32 18.47 -9.06
N TYR A 390 9.21 18.81 -10.00
CA TYR A 390 8.94 18.69 -11.43
C TYR A 390 9.48 17.37 -11.97
N TYR A 391 8.64 16.62 -12.68
CA TYR A 391 9.00 15.34 -13.29
C TYR A 391 8.62 15.34 -14.77
N ASP A 392 9.59 15.01 -15.61
CA ASP A 392 9.43 14.91 -17.07
C ASP A 392 9.42 13.42 -17.47
N LEU A 393 8.22 12.87 -17.64
CA LEU A 393 8.02 11.45 -17.94
C LEU A 393 8.55 11.02 -19.32
N SER A 394 8.93 11.97 -20.20
CA SER A 394 9.60 11.64 -21.47
C SER A 394 11.03 11.12 -21.26
N LYS A 395 11.63 11.35 -20.09
CA LYS A 395 13.01 10.95 -19.75
C LYS A 395 13.12 9.59 -19.03
N VAL A 396 11.99 8.99 -18.62
CA VAL A 396 11.93 7.74 -17.85
C VAL A 396 11.13 6.66 -18.60
N GLN A 397 11.62 6.34 -19.80
CA GLN A 397 10.93 5.44 -20.75
C GLN A 397 11.33 3.96 -20.62
N GLY A 398 12.50 3.68 -20.05
CA GLY A 398 13.12 2.34 -20.07
C GLY A 398 13.89 2.09 -21.37
N THR A 399 15.19 1.79 -21.28
CA THR A 399 16.06 1.48 -22.43
C THR A 399 16.97 0.27 -22.20
N ALA A 400 17.44 -0.33 -23.30
CA ALA A 400 18.33 -1.49 -23.34
C ALA A 400 19.58 -1.43 -22.42
N SER A 401 20.08 -0.23 -22.11
CA SER A 401 21.31 0.00 -21.33
C SER A 401 20.99 0.77 -20.03
N GLY A 402 19.93 0.35 -19.33
CA GLY A 402 19.39 1.10 -18.18
C GLY A 402 20.42 1.41 -17.09
N TRP A 403 21.34 0.48 -16.81
CA TRP A 403 22.40 0.66 -15.81
C TRP A 403 23.36 1.80 -16.17
N GLU A 404 23.76 1.94 -17.44
CA GLU A 404 24.63 3.02 -17.92
C GLU A 404 23.97 4.40 -17.82
N ARG A 405 22.63 4.43 -17.89
CA ARG A 405 21.82 5.66 -17.88
C ARG A 405 21.30 6.03 -16.50
N GLY A 406 21.57 5.24 -15.47
CA GLY A 406 21.05 5.46 -14.12
C GLY A 406 19.53 5.28 -14.02
N GLU A 407 18.95 4.43 -14.86
CA GLU A 407 17.50 4.18 -14.86
C GLU A 407 17.07 3.48 -13.57
N ARG A 408 16.00 3.97 -12.92
CA ARG A 408 15.50 3.34 -11.68
C ARG A 408 14.55 2.18 -11.97
N VAL A 409 14.75 1.09 -11.23
CA VAL A 409 13.90 -0.10 -11.22
C VAL A 409 13.05 -0.09 -9.94
N LEU A 410 11.76 -0.36 -10.07
CA LEU A 410 10.89 -0.69 -8.94
C LEU A 410 10.73 -2.21 -8.86
N MET A 411 11.32 -2.86 -7.86
CA MET A 411 11.18 -4.31 -7.67
C MET A 411 9.97 -4.60 -6.77
N CYS A 412 8.95 -5.27 -7.31
CA CYS A 412 7.70 -5.58 -6.62
C CYS A 412 7.59 -7.06 -6.27
N THR A 413 7.47 -7.36 -4.98
CA THR A 413 7.31 -8.73 -4.45
C THR A 413 6.08 -8.78 -3.53
N PRO A 414 4.97 -9.42 -3.94
CA PRO A 414 3.90 -9.76 -3.01
C PRO A 414 4.37 -10.88 -2.07
N LEU A 415 3.95 -10.83 -0.81
CA LEU A 415 4.34 -11.77 0.24
C LEU A 415 3.13 -12.26 1.01
N ARG A 416 3.09 -13.58 1.21
CA ARG A 416 2.17 -14.27 2.12
C ARG A 416 2.89 -15.52 2.63
N ASP A 417 2.82 -15.77 3.93
CA ASP A 417 3.35 -16.98 4.59
C ASP A 417 4.79 -17.35 4.14
N ALA A 418 5.63 -16.33 3.94
CA ALA A 418 6.85 -16.38 3.15
C ALA A 418 8.14 -16.43 4.00
N SER A 419 8.07 -16.49 5.33
CA SER A 419 9.22 -16.38 6.24
C SER A 419 10.30 -17.45 5.97
N SER A 420 9.91 -18.64 5.50
CA SER A 420 10.81 -19.70 5.02
C SER A 420 11.69 -19.31 3.82
N HIS A 421 11.21 -18.42 2.94
CA HIS A 421 11.82 -18.12 1.65
C HIS A 421 12.67 -16.83 1.68
N LEU A 422 12.37 -15.91 2.61
CA LEU A 422 13.12 -14.65 2.76
C LEU A 422 14.65 -14.82 2.90
N PRO A 423 15.20 -15.80 3.64
CA PRO A 423 16.65 -16.06 3.71
C PRO A 423 17.30 -16.25 2.33
N MET A 424 16.66 -17.02 1.46
CA MET A 424 17.10 -17.27 0.08
C MET A 424 16.88 -16.04 -0.79
N PHE A 425 15.71 -15.39 -0.71
CA PHE A 425 15.40 -14.20 -1.50
C PHE A 425 16.38 -13.04 -1.28
N PHE A 426 16.75 -12.75 -0.03
CA PHE A 426 17.75 -11.71 0.28
C PHE A 426 19.17 -12.10 -0.14
N SER A 427 19.50 -13.40 -0.20
CA SER A 427 20.77 -13.85 -0.78
C SER A 427 20.85 -13.56 -2.28
N HIS A 428 19.72 -13.63 -3.00
CA HIS A 428 19.65 -13.20 -4.40
C HIS A 428 19.75 -11.68 -4.54
N LEU A 429 19.06 -10.91 -3.70
CA LEU A 429 19.20 -9.44 -3.68
C LEU A 429 20.67 -9.03 -3.53
N ARG A 430 21.37 -9.57 -2.52
CA ARG A 430 22.79 -9.29 -2.26
C ARG A 430 23.75 -9.67 -3.41
N ASN A 431 23.27 -10.45 -4.38
CA ASN A 431 24.04 -10.99 -5.50
C ASN A 431 23.67 -10.35 -6.85
N LEU A 432 22.75 -9.38 -6.93
CA LEU A 432 22.43 -8.71 -8.20
C LEU A 432 23.60 -7.83 -8.69
N THR A 433 23.85 -7.79 -9.99
CA THR A 433 24.89 -6.92 -10.57
C THR A 433 24.40 -5.49 -10.82
N TYR A 434 23.10 -5.31 -11.02
CA TYR A 434 22.48 -4.00 -11.25
C TYR A 434 22.63 -3.11 -10.00
N PRO A 435 23.06 -1.83 -10.11
CA PRO A 435 23.38 -1.02 -8.94
C PRO A 435 22.20 -0.88 -7.95
N HIS A 436 22.35 -1.40 -6.73
CA HIS A 436 21.27 -1.50 -5.74
C HIS A 436 20.65 -0.12 -5.40
N ASN A 437 21.44 0.95 -5.42
CA ASN A 437 20.98 2.32 -5.19
C ASN A 437 20.01 2.85 -6.28
N LEU A 438 19.90 2.18 -7.43
CA LEU A 438 18.93 2.42 -8.49
C LEU A 438 17.70 1.50 -8.39
N ILE A 439 17.76 0.44 -7.58
CA ILE A 439 16.64 -0.47 -7.32
C ILE A 439 15.90 0.01 -6.06
N ASP A 440 14.66 0.42 -6.24
CA ASP A 440 13.73 0.67 -5.15
C ASP A 440 12.94 -0.61 -4.86
N LEU A 441 12.92 -1.10 -3.62
CA LEU A 441 12.20 -2.33 -3.24
C LEU A 441 10.76 -2.03 -2.77
N ALA A 442 9.81 -2.86 -3.18
CA ALA A 442 8.40 -2.72 -2.86
C ALA A 442 7.79 -4.07 -2.47
N PHE A 443 7.35 -4.19 -1.21
CA PHE A 443 6.74 -5.38 -0.65
C PHE A 443 5.29 -5.14 -0.25
N LEU A 444 4.41 -6.12 -0.48
CA LEU A 444 3.07 -6.14 0.12
C LEU A 444 2.85 -7.45 0.85
N VAL A 445 2.70 -7.38 2.18
CA VAL A 445 2.35 -8.52 3.03
C VAL A 445 0.82 -8.57 3.20
N SER A 446 0.22 -9.74 2.94
CA SER A 446 -1.24 -9.93 2.93
C SER A 446 -1.64 -11.29 3.49
N ASP A 447 -2.59 -11.32 4.42
CA ASP A 447 -3.22 -12.54 4.92
C ASP A 447 -2.22 -13.60 5.46
N SER A 448 -1.01 -13.17 5.90
CA SER A 448 -0.01 -14.04 6.54
C SER A 448 -0.39 -14.43 7.97
N GLU A 449 -0.08 -15.67 8.34
CA GLU A 449 -0.22 -16.20 9.71
C GLU A 449 1.15 -16.40 10.42
N ASP A 450 2.27 -16.21 9.70
CA ASP A 450 3.65 -16.43 10.16
C ASP A 450 4.44 -15.14 10.52
N ASP A 451 5.74 -15.27 10.80
CA ASP A 451 6.66 -14.14 11.04
C ASP A 451 7.16 -13.46 9.74
N THR A 452 6.43 -13.50 8.61
CA THR A 452 6.85 -12.84 7.35
C THR A 452 7.24 -11.39 7.61
N MET A 453 6.40 -10.63 8.34
CA MET A 453 6.64 -9.21 8.60
C MET A 453 7.84 -8.98 9.54
N GLY A 454 7.99 -9.80 10.58
CA GLY A 454 9.06 -9.65 11.56
C GLY A 454 10.42 -10.10 11.04
N MET A 455 10.46 -11.11 10.16
CA MET A 455 11.67 -11.47 9.43
C MET A 455 12.01 -10.44 8.34
N LEU A 456 11.05 -10.04 7.51
CA LEU A 456 11.25 -9.02 6.48
C LEU A 456 11.84 -7.73 7.06
N SER A 457 11.27 -7.23 8.16
CA SER A 457 11.76 -6.01 8.81
C SER A 457 13.22 -6.13 9.31
N ARG A 458 13.61 -7.30 9.85
CA ARG A 458 15.00 -7.57 10.27
C ARG A 458 15.95 -7.62 9.08
N MET A 459 15.59 -8.36 8.03
CA MET A 459 16.45 -8.55 6.86
C MET A 459 16.61 -7.27 6.02
N LEU A 460 15.59 -6.39 5.98
CA LEU A 460 15.72 -5.07 5.38
C LEU A 460 16.65 -4.15 6.19
N ASP A 461 16.61 -4.22 7.52
CA ASP A 461 17.51 -3.46 8.41
C ASP A 461 18.97 -3.93 8.25
N GLU A 462 19.20 -5.25 8.19
CA GLU A 462 20.50 -5.87 7.91
C GLU A 462 21.03 -5.58 6.49
N LEU A 463 20.14 -5.38 5.51
CA LEU A 463 20.51 -5.02 4.13
C LEU A 463 20.84 -3.53 3.96
N GLN A 464 20.20 -2.65 4.76
CA GLN A 464 20.44 -1.21 4.73
C GLN A 464 21.61 -0.77 5.62
N HIS A 465 21.93 -1.51 6.68
CA HIS A 465 23.09 -1.26 7.56
C HIS A 465 24.34 -2.06 7.17
N ASP A 466 24.45 -2.48 5.90
CA ASP A 466 25.64 -3.18 5.40
C ASP A 466 26.89 -2.29 5.41
N ALA A 467 28.07 -2.92 5.48
CA ALA A 467 29.35 -2.22 5.55
C ALA A 467 29.90 -1.79 4.18
N ASP A 468 29.47 -2.42 3.08
CA ASP A 468 29.78 -1.93 1.71
C ASP A 468 28.73 -0.89 1.30
N PRO A 469 29.10 0.38 1.03
CA PRO A 469 28.16 1.42 0.61
C PRO A 469 27.47 1.17 -0.74
N LYS A 470 27.82 0.10 -1.47
CA LYS A 470 27.10 -0.37 -2.67
C LYS A 470 25.93 -1.30 -2.36
N MET A 471 25.92 -1.95 -1.20
CA MET A 471 24.91 -2.97 -0.85
C MET A 471 23.53 -2.39 -0.50
N PRO A 472 23.40 -1.20 0.14
CA PRO A 472 22.10 -0.59 0.38
C PRO A 472 21.33 -0.27 -0.90
N TYR A 473 20.05 -0.64 -0.86
CA TYR A 473 19.05 -0.37 -1.90
C TYR A 473 18.53 1.07 -1.85
N GLY A 474 17.79 1.47 -2.90
CA GLY A 474 17.07 2.74 -2.98
C GLY A 474 15.88 2.85 -2.01
N GLU A 475 14.79 3.48 -2.46
CA GLU A 475 13.63 3.74 -1.58
C GLU A 475 12.80 2.47 -1.33
N ILE A 476 12.98 1.86 -0.16
CA ILE A 476 12.24 0.66 0.30
C ILE A 476 10.83 1.05 0.78
N SER A 477 9.82 0.31 0.32
CA SER A 477 8.41 0.49 0.67
C SER A 477 7.81 -0.85 1.12
N VAL A 478 7.43 -0.98 2.39
CA VAL A 478 6.71 -2.15 2.93
C VAL A 478 5.27 -1.78 3.20
N ILE A 479 4.34 -2.50 2.58
CA ILE A 479 2.89 -2.32 2.71
C ILE A 479 2.32 -3.54 3.42
N GLN A 480 1.41 -3.32 4.37
CA GLN A 480 0.57 -4.37 4.92
C GLN A 480 -0.87 -4.10 4.52
N LYS A 481 -1.50 -5.05 3.82
CA LYS A 481 -2.91 -4.99 3.48
C LYS A 481 -3.44 -6.39 3.15
N ASP A 482 -4.40 -6.85 3.96
CA ASP A 482 -5.12 -8.10 3.73
C ASP A 482 -6.24 -7.93 2.68
N PHE A 483 -6.60 -9.03 2.02
CA PHE A 483 -7.73 -9.11 1.08
C PHE A 483 -8.83 -10.09 1.53
N GLY A 484 -8.65 -10.80 2.65
CA GLY A 484 -9.67 -11.66 3.24
C GLY A 484 -9.77 -13.02 2.54
N GLN A 485 -8.64 -13.55 2.06
CA GLN A 485 -8.60 -14.84 1.39
C GLN A 485 -8.81 -15.97 2.41
N LEU A 486 -10.04 -16.48 2.48
CA LEU A 486 -10.51 -17.44 3.49
C LEU A 486 -9.60 -18.68 3.62
N VAL A 487 -8.79 -18.69 4.68
CA VAL A 487 -8.16 -19.90 5.20
C VAL A 487 -9.23 -20.70 5.93
N ASN A 488 -9.85 -21.68 5.25
CA ASN A 488 -10.33 -22.97 5.78
C ASN A 488 -11.27 -23.68 4.79
N GLN A 489 -10.67 -24.50 3.93
CA GLN A 489 -11.22 -25.72 3.34
C GLN A 489 -10.04 -26.50 2.73
N ASP A 490 -10.22 -27.82 2.56
CA ASP A 490 -9.14 -28.80 2.39
C ASP A 490 -8.22 -28.54 1.20
N VAL A 491 -6.99 -29.06 1.23
CA VAL A 491 -5.99 -28.84 0.17
C VAL A 491 -6.55 -29.23 -1.21
N GLU A 492 -7.24 -30.37 -1.29
CA GLU A 492 -7.93 -30.85 -2.50
C GLU A 492 -8.96 -29.83 -3.04
N SER A 493 -9.67 -29.11 -2.16
CA SER A 493 -10.62 -28.06 -2.56
C SER A 493 -9.95 -26.79 -3.08
N ARG A 494 -8.72 -26.48 -2.63
CA ARG A 494 -7.93 -25.33 -3.11
C ARG A 494 -7.49 -25.50 -4.55
N HIS A 495 -7.37 -26.74 -5.01
CA HIS A 495 -7.05 -27.09 -6.40
C HIS A 495 -8.30 -27.28 -7.28
N GLY A 496 -9.52 -27.07 -6.78
CA GLY A 496 -10.71 -27.08 -7.63
C GLY A 496 -10.71 -25.89 -8.61
N PHE A 497 -10.89 -26.15 -9.91
CA PHE A 497 -10.86 -25.15 -10.98
C PHE A 497 -11.63 -23.85 -10.67
N ALA A 498 -12.85 -23.98 -10.13
CA ALA A 498 -13.71 -22.85 -9.77
C ALA A 498 -13.15 -21.94 -8.65
N ALA A 499 -12.33 -22.47 -7.75
CA ALA A 499 -11.69 -21.70 -6.68
C ALA A 499 -10.51 -20.85 -7.21
N GLN A 500 -9.75 -21.39 -8.16
CA GLN A 500 -8.52 -20.76 -8.66
C GLN A 500 -8.79 -19.47 -9.44
N ALA A 501 -9.91 -19.37 -10.15
CA ALA A 501 -10.40 -18.12 -10.75
C ALA A 501 -10.59 -17.00 -9.70
N SER A 502 -11.08 -17.33 -8.50
CA SER A 502 -11.27 -16.38 -7.40
C SER A 502 -9.93 -15.99 -6.76
N ARG A 503 -9.00 -16.94 -6.59
CA ARG A 503 -7.64 -16.66 -6.11
C ARG A 503 -6.88 -15.71 -7.03
N ARG A 504 -6.89 -15.92 -8.36
CA ARG A 504 -6.26 -14.99 -9.32
C ARG A 504 -6.86 -13.58 -9.20
N LYS A 505 -8.19 -13.45 -9.13
CA LYS A 505 -8.87 -12.14 -8.95
C LYS A 505 -8.46 -11.42 -7.64
N LEU A 506 -8.10 -12.14 -6.56
CA LEU A 506 -7.55 -11.56 -5.33
C LEU A 506 -6.06 -11.19 -5.45
N MET A 507 -5.23 -12.07 -6.01
CA MET A 507 -3.79 -11.80 -6.25
C MET A 507 -3.59 -10.57 -7.16
N ALA A 508 -4.46 -10.40 -8.16
CA ALA A 508 -4.50 -9.22 -9.01
C ALA A 508 -4.73 -7.92 -8.21
N GLN A 509 -5.59 -7.95 -7.19
CA GLN A 509 -5.76 -6.80 -6.30
C GLN A 509 -4.49 -6.53 -5.50
N ALA A 510 -3.84 -7.56 -4.95
CA ALA A 510 -2.57 -7.40 -4.23
C ALA A 510 -1.48 -6.77 -5.10
N ARG A 511 -1.23 -7.28 -6.31
CA ARG A 511 -0.26 -6.69 -7.24
C ARG A 511 -0.64 -5.25 -7.62
N ASN A 512 -1.91 -4.95 -7.91
CA ASN A 512 -2.35 -3.58 -8.21
C ASN A 512 -2.19 -2.60 -7.03
N TRP A 513 -2.49 -3.01 -5.80
CA TRP A 513 -2.34 -2.16 -4.61
C TRP A 513 -0.87 -1.87 -4.32
N LEU A 514 0.01 -2.87 -4.44
CA LEU A 514 1.46 -2.69 -4.31
C LEU A 514 1.99 -1.69 -5.33
N LEU A 515 1.67 -1.89 -6.60
CA LEU A 515 2.09 -1.01 -7.70
C LEU A 515 1.59 0.42 -7.52
N SER A 516 0.29 0.60 -7.28
CA SER A 516 -0.35 1.91 -7.23
C SER A 516 0.14 2.77 -6.05
N ALA A 517 0.64 2.13 -4.99
CA ALA A 517 1.18 2.80 -3.81
C ALA A 517 2.69 3.08 -3.89
N THR A 518 3.43 2.46 -4.83
CA THR A 518 4.91 2.53 -4.88
C THR A 518 5.49 3.06 -6.20
N LEU A 519 4.72 3.09 -7.29
CA LEU A 519 5.16 3.59 -8.59
C LEU A 519 5.36 5.12 -8.60
N ARG A 520 6.62 5.54 -8.43
CA ARG A 520 7.03 6.96 -8.44
C ARG A 520 7.24 7.46 -9.87
N PRO A 521 7.23 8.79 -10.11
CA PRO A 521 7.56 9.37 -11.42
C PRO A 521 9.01 9.14 -11.89
N THR A 522 9.88 8.63 -11.02
CA THR A 522 11.31 8.41 -11.28
C THR A 522 11.65 7.04 -11.86
N HIS A 523 10.76 6.05 -11.74
CA HIS A 523 11.01 4.70 -12.26
C HIS A 523 10.99 4.66 -13.79
N SER A 524 11.92 3.94 -14.40
CA SER A 524 11.90 3.60 -15.83
C SER A 524 11.41 2.16 -16.05
N TRP A 525 11.63 1.29 -15.07
CA TRP A 525 11.25 -0.13 -15.09
C TRP A 525 10.51 -0.54 -13.82
N VAL A 526 9.68 -1.57 -13.95
CA VAL A 526 9.09 -2.32 -12.83
C VAL A 526 9.46 -3.79 -13.04
N TYR A 527 9.98 -4.44 -12.01
CA TYR A 527 10.36 -5.84 -12.01
C TYR A 527 9.54 -6.60 -10.96
N TRP A 528 8.60 -7.42 -11.43
CA TRP A 528 7.85 -8.33 -10.57
C TRP A 528 8.68 -9.57 -10.30
N ARG A 529 8.77 -9.97 -9.03
CA ARG A 529 9.51 -11.16 -8.62
C ARG A 529 8.85 -11.78 -7.40
N ASP A 530 8.43 -13.03 -7.53
CA ASP A 530 7.91 -13.81 -6.41
C ASP A 530 9.09 -14.35 -5.54
N ALA A 531 8.83 -14.64 -4.27
CA ALA A 531 9.87 -14.77 -3.23
C ALA A 531 10.50 -16.18 -3.10
N ASP A 532 9.92 -17.13 -3.79
CA ASP A 532 10.10 -18.59 -3.80
C ASP A 532 11.07 -19.09 -4.89
N VAL A 533 11.61 -18.17 -5.70
CA VAL A 533 12.47 -18.53 -6.85
C VAL A 533 13.91 -18.86 -6.43
N LEU A 534 14.17 -20.15 -6.26
CA LEU A 534 15.41 -20.82 -5.85
C LEU A 534 16.70 -20.38 -6.57
N THR A 535 16.67 -20.09 -7.87
CA THR A 535 17.87 -19.60 -8.60
C THR A 535 17.50 -18.68 -9.77
N ALA A 536 18.30 -17.62 -9.98
CA ALA A 536 18.33 -16.85 -11.23
C ALA A 536 19.74 -16.29 -11.49
N PRO A 537 20.09 -15.93 -12.74
CA PRO A 537 21.32 -15.22 -13.03
C PRO A 537 21.41 -13.87 -12.29
N GLN A 538 22.62 -13.50 -11.87
CA GLN A 538 22.89 -12.26 -11.13
C GLN A 538 22.61 -11.01 -11.99
N THR A 539 22.75 -11.17 -13.30
CA THR A 539 22.55 -10.18 -14.38
C THR A 539 21.12 -10.08 -14.89
N ILE A 540 20.13 -10.72 -14.24
CA ILE A 540 18.76 -10.86 -14.78
C ILE A 540 18.06 -9.54 -15.13
N LEU A 541 18.40 -8.41 -14.49
CA LEU A 541 17.85 -7.11 -14.85
C LEU A 541 18.45 -6.63 -16.18
N GLU A 542 19.78 -6.66 -16.31
CA GLU A 542 20.52 -6.31 -17.52
C GLU A 542 20.17 -7.23 -18.71
N ASP A 543 20.12 -8.54 -18.45
CA ASP A 543 19.84 -9.60 -19.43
C ASP A 543 18.42 -9.52 -20.01
N LEU A 544 17.45 -9.01 -19.23
CA LEU A 544 16.09 -8.76 -19.71
C LEU A 544 15.95 -7.35 -20.31
N MET A 545 16.64 -6.34 -19.78
CA MET A 545 16.60 -4.96 -20.31
C MET A 545 17.11 -4.88 -21.74
N ARG A 546 18.23 -5.56 -22.08
CA ARG A 546 18.92 -5.48 -23.38
C ARG A 546 18.03 -5.76 -24.60
N HIS A 547 16.94 -6.51 -24.43
CA HIS A 547 15.94 -6.80 -25.47
C HIS A 547 15.02 -5.61 -25.82
N ASP A 548 15.05 -4.55 -25.01
CA ASP A 548 14.31 -3.28 -25.14
C ASP A 548 12.76 -3.37 -25.22
N LYS A 549 12.19 -4.50 -24.81
CA LYS A 549 10.72 -4.76 -24.87
C LYS A 549 9.95 -3.97 -23.81
N ASP A 550 8.64 -3.86 -24.02
CA ASP A 550 7.72 -3.24 -23.05
C ASP A 550 7.39 -4.17 -21.88
N VAL A 551 7.20 -5.47 -22.16
CA VAL A 551 7.02 -6.55 -21.19
C VAL A 551 7.85 -7.75 -21.65
N ILE A 552 8.68 -8.30 -20.76
CA ILE A 552 9.49 -9.49 -21.02
C ILE A 552 9.53 -10.44 -19.81
N VAL A 553 9.46 -11.74 -20.07
CA VAL A 553 9.54 -12.82 -19.07
C VAL A 553 10.61 -13.86 -19.45
N PRO A 554 11.37 -14.40 -18.48
CA PRO A 554 12.21 -15.58 -18.68
C PRO A 554 11.36 -16.86 -18.66
N ASN A 555 11.94 -17.99 -19.06
CA ASN A 555 11.33 -19.29 -18.81
C ASN A 555 11.49 -19.72 -17.35
N VAL A 556 10.52 -20.43 -16.79
CA VAL A 556 10.49 -20.82 -15.37
C VAL A 556 10.30 -22.33 -15.24
N TRP A 557 11.31 -22.98 -14.68
CA TRP A 557 11.35 -24.41 -14.41
C TRP A 557 11.51 -24.66 -12.91
N ARG A 558 11.24 -25.88 -12.46
CA ARG A 558 11.59 -26.35 -11.11
C ARG A 558 12.54 -27.54 -11.20
N PRO A 559 13.52 -27.66 -10.30
CA PRO A 559 14.17 -28.94 -10.08
C PRO A 559 13.14 -29.91 -9.49
N LEU A 560 13.33 -31.19 -9.73
CA LEU A 560 12.64 -32.29 -9.07
C LEU A 560 13.68 -33.25 -8.50
N PRO A 561 13.34 -34.05 -7.49
CA PRO A 561 14.14 -35.22 -7.13
C PRO A 561 14.33 -36.17 -8.32
N ASP A 562 15.42 -36.94 -8.32
CA ASP A 562 15.78 -37.85 -9.41
C ASP A 562 14.66 -38.86 -9.73
N TRP A 563 13.95 -39.35 -8.69
CA TRP A 563 12.84 -40.29 -8.82
C TRP A 563 11.57 -39.69 -9.47
N LEU A 564 11.50 -38.36 -9.61
CA LEU A 564 10.46 -37.63 -10.33
C LEU A 564 10.96 -37.04 -11.67
N GLY A 565 12.18 -37.35 -12.10
CA GLY A 565 12.73 -36.95 -13.40
C GLY A 565 13.65 -35.72 -13.40
N GLY A 566 14.09 -35.23 -12.24
CA GLY A 566 15.17 -34.25 -12.11
C GLY A 566 14.84 -32.78 -12.44
N GLU A 567 14.06 -32.50 -13.48
CA GLU A 567 13.62 -31.14 -13.84
C GLU A 567 12.24 -31.14 -14.51
N GLN A 568 11.47 -30.06 -14.32
CA GLN A 568 10.14 -29.92 -14.94
C GLN A 568 9.80 -28.44 -15.23
N PRO A 569 9.09 -28.13 -16.33
CA PRO A 569 8.44 -26.83 -16.51
C PRO A 569 7.52 -26.48 -15.33
N TYR A 570 7.59 -25.22 -14.86
CA TYR A 570 6.80 -24.74 -13.71
C TYR A 570 5.72 -23.74 -14.14
N ASP A 571 6.09 -22.65 -14.81
CA ASP A 571 5.16 -21.56 -15.10
C ASP A 571 4.43 -21.73 -16.43
N LEU A 572 3.28 -22.41 -16.39
CA LEU A 572 2.40 -22.61 -17.55
C LEU A 572 1.59 -21.35 -17.94
N ASN A 573 1.71 -20.23 -17.21
CA ASN A 573 0.95 -19.01 -17.47
C ASN A 573 1.57 -18.10 -18.55
N SER A 574 2.79 -18.42 -18.98
CA SER A 574 3.46 -17.74 -20.10
C SER A 574 3.21 -18.53 -21.39
N TRP A 575 2.38 -18.00 -22.29
CA TRP A 575 1.90 -18.70 -23.49
C TRP A 575 1.48 -17.75 -24.62
N GLN A 576 1.48 -18.27 -25.86
CA GLN A 576 0.90 -17.60 -27.03
C GLN A 576 -0.51 -18.14 -27.32
N GLU A 577 -1.40 -17.28 -27.83
CA GLU A 577 -2.82 -17.59 -28.04
C GLU A 577 -3.05 -18.63 -29.16
N SER A 578 -4.13 -19.41 -29.07
CA SER A 578 -4.50 -20.43 -30.07
C SER A 578 -5.93 -20.25 -30.60
N GLU A 579 -6.18 -20.68 -31.84
CA GLU A 579 -7.53 -20.64 -32.44
C GLU A 579 -8.55 -21.47 -31.64
N THR A 580 -8.10 -22.58 -31.06
CA THR A 580 -8.91 -23.45 -30.19
C THR A 580 -9.27 -22.80 -28.86
N ALA A 581 -8.34 -22.07 -28.23
CA ALA A 581 -8.62 -21.35 -26.99
C ALA A 581 -9.52 -20.12 -27.22
N LEU A 582 -9.37 -19.43 -28.35
CA LEU A 582 -10.29 -18.36 -28.77
C LEU A 582 -11.71 -18.90 -29.01
N ALA A 583 -11.83 -19.98 -29.78
CA ALA A 583 -13.12 -20.62 -30.03
C ALA A 583 -13.79 -21.14 -28.74
N LEU A 584 -12.99 -21.63 -27.78
CA LEU A 584 -13.48 -21.98 -26.44
C LEU A 584 -13.94 -20.74 -25.66
N ALA A 585 -13.13 -19.67 -25.63
CA ALA A 585 -13.42 -18.44 -24.91
C ALA A 585 -14.75 -17.78 -25.33
N ASP A 586 -15.11 -17.86 -26.61
CA ASP A 586 -16.39 -17.38 -27.15
C ASP A 586 -17.60 -18.21 -26.68
N THR A 587 -17.42 -19.44 -26.19
CA THR A 587 -18.50 -20.28 -25.63
C THR A 587 -18.74 -20.10 -24.12
N LEU A 588 -17.82 -19.44 -23.41
CA LEU A 588 -17.90 -19.27 -21.95
C LEU A 588 -18.65 -17.98 -21.58
N ASP A 589 -19.22 -17.93 -20.37
CA ASP A 589 -19.85 -16.72 -19.81
C ASP A 589 -18.84 -15.56 -19.65
N GLU A 590 -19.32 -14.31 -19.58
CA GLU A 590 -18.47 -13.11 -19.50
C GLU A 590 -17.54 -13.11 -18.27
N ASP A 591 -18.04 -13.52 -17.10
CA ASP A 591 -17.31 -13.57 -15.83
C ASP A 591 -16.32 -14.76 -15.70
N ALA A 592 -16.41 -15.73 -16.61
CA ALA A 592 -15.59 -16.95 -16.59
C ALA A 592 -14.10 -16.63 -16.75
N VAL A 593 -13.25 -17.45 -16.15
CA VAL A 593 -11.79 -17.33 -16.23
C VAL A 593 -11.21 -18.70 -16.58
N ILE A 594 -10.54 -18.78 -17.72
CA ILE A 594 -9.64 -19.86 -18.11
C ILE A 594 -8.40 -19.77 -17.22
N VAL A 595 -7.90 -20.94 -16.80
CA VAL A 595 -6.73 -21.09 -15.95
C VAL A 595 -5.89 -22.19 -16.58
N GLU A 596 -4.70 -21.85 -17.07
CA GLU A 596 -3.82 -22.86 -17.69
C GLU A 596 -3.31 -23.90 -16.70
N GLY A 597 -2.97 -25.08 -17.24
CA GLY A 597 -2.54 -26.26 -16.46
C GLY A 597 -3.67 -27.15 -15.93
N TYR A 598 -4.94 -26.84 -16.24
CA TYR A 598 -6.12 -27.59 -15.80
C TYR A 598 -6.75 -28.41 -16.94
N ALA A 599 -7.09 -29.67 -16.67
CA ALA A 599 -7.58 -30.62 -17.67
C ALA A 599 -9.02 -30.32 -18.15
N GLU A 600 -9.75 -29.48 -17.40
CA GLU A 600 -11.11 -29.04 -17.68
C GLU A 600 -11.26 -28.31 -19.02
N TYR A 601 -10.21 -27.62 -19.50
CA TYR A 601 -10.20 -26.86 -20.75
C TYR A 601 -8.99 -27.20 -21.62
N ALA A 602 -9.22 -27.91 -22.73
CA ALA A 602 -8.19 -28.22 -23.72
C ALA A 602 -7.89 -27.01 -24.62
N THR A 603 -7.05 -26.09 -24.15
CA THR A 603 -6.72 -24.81 -24.82
C THR A 603 -5.77 -25.00 -26.00
N TRP A 604 -4.86 -25.99 -25.96
CA TRP A 604 -3.83 -26.26 -26.97
C TRP A 604 -2.91 -25.06 -27.26
N ARG A 605 -2.64 -24.23 -26.25
CA ARG A 605 -1.72 -23.10 -26.35
C ARG A 605 -0.27 -23.59 -26.28
N PRO A 606 0.65 -23.06 -27.10
CA PRO A 606 2.09 -23.27 -26.89
C PRO A 606 2.56 -22.44 -25.68
N HIS A 607 2.81 -23.13 -24.57
CA HIS A 607 3.39 -22.54 -23.36
C HIS A 607 4.92 -22.40 -23.50
N LEU A 608 5.47 -21.26 -23.07
CA LEU A 608 6.91 -20.97 -23.03
C LEU A 608 7.68 -22.09 -22.31
N ALA A 609 7.08 -22.63 -21.25
CA ALA A 609 7.66 -23.67 -20.41
C ALA A 609 8.13 -24.92 -21.18
N TYR A 610 7.36 -25.37 -22.19
CA TYR A 610 7.67 -26.57 -22.97
C TYR A 610 8.66 -26.33 -24.14
N LEU A 611 9.07 -25.08 -24.37
CA LEU A 611 9.90 -24.69 -25.52
C LEU A 611 11.41 -24.55 -25.17
N ARG A 612 11.81 -24.92 -23.94
CA ARG A 612 13.21 -24.93 -23.51
C ARG A 612 13.99 -26.09 -24.12
N ASP A 613 14.85 -25.77 -25.08
CA ASP A 613 16.09 -26.53 -25.35
C ASP A 613 17.20 -26.02 -24.40
N PRO A 614 17.84 -26.87 -23.57
CA PRO A 614 19.00 -26.48 -22.75
C PRO A 614 20.22 -25.99 -23.54
N TYR A 615 20.30 -26.27 -24.85
CA TYR A 615 21.36 -25.85 -25.77
C TYR A 615 20.90 -24.76 -26.75
N GLY A 616 19.66 -24.29 -26.63
CA GLY A 616 19.11 -23.21 -27.44
C GLY A 616 19.68 -21.83 -27.08
N ASP A 617 19.49 -20.86 -27.97
CA ASP A 617 19.98 -19.49 -27.79
C ASP A 617 19.22 -18.77 -26.66
N PRO A 618 19.88 -18.35 -25.55
CA PRO A 618 19.23 -17.59 -24.47
C PRO A 618 18.60 -16.28 -24.95
N ASP A 619 19.06 -15.73 -26.08
CA ASP A 619 18.58 -14.47 -26.64
C ASP A 619 17.36 -14.66 -27.56
N MET A 620 16.91 -15.89 -27.79
CA MET A 620 15.73 -16.18 -28.62
C MET A 620 14.45 -15.58 -28.03
N GLU A 621 13.73 -14.81 -28.84
CA GLU A 621 12.48 -14.16 -28.45
C GLU A 621 11.25 -14.89 -29.01
N MET A 622 10.21 -15.00 -28.19
CA MET A 622 8.88 -15.50 -28.56
C MET A 622 7.81 -14.46 -28.23
N GLU A 623 6.90 -14.14 -29.16
CA GLU A 623 5.71 -13.34 -28.85
C GLU A 623 4.72 -14.14 -27.99
N LEU A 624 4.25 -13.54 -26.89
CA LEU A 624 3.27 -14.13 -25.98
C LEU A 624 1.94 -13.37 -26.01
N ASP A 625 0.93 -13.94 -25.36
CA ASP A 625 -0.40 -13.37 -25.11
C ASP A 625 -0.73 -13.41 -23.61
N GLY A 626 -0.46 -14.54 -22.95
CA GLY A 626 -0.40 -14.65 -21.49
C GLY A 626 1.05 -14.57 -20.99
N VAL A 627 1.25 -13.98 -19.81
CA VAL A 627 2.52 -13.99 -19.06
C VAL A 627 2.26 -14.43 -17.63
N GLY A 628 3.20 -15.17 -17.03
CA GLY A 628 3.13 -15.59 -15.63
C GLY A 628 3.78 -14.62 -14.63
N GLY A 629 3.41 -14.77 -13.36
CA GLY A 629 3.73 -13.81 -12.30
C GLY A 629 5.14 -13.87 -11.70
N VAL A 630 5.84 -14.99 -11.90
CA VAL A 630 7.05 -15.35 -11.13
C VAL A 630 8.20 -14.36 -11.35
N SER A 631 8.35 -13.84 -12.57
CA SER A 631 9.42 -12.94 -12.96
C SER A 631 9.03 -12.12 -14.20
N ILE A 632 8.61 -10.87 -14.02
CA ILE A 632 8.22 -9.98 -15.14
C ILE A 632 9.03 -8.69 -15.09
N LEU A 633 9.85 -8.43 -16.09
CA LEU A 633 10.39 -7.08 -16.31
C LEU A 633 9.48 -6.33 -17.29
N ALA A 634 9.04 -5.13 -16.90
CA ALA A 634 8.22 -4.29 -17.77
C ALA A 634 8.58 -2.80 -17.65
N LYS A 635 8.51 -2.07 -18.75
CA LYS A 635 8.78 -0.62 -18.78
C LYS A 635 7.70 0.11 -17.99
N ALA A 636 8.09 1.04 -17.12
CA ALA A 636 7.16 1.77 -16.24
C ALA A 636 6.09 2.57 -17.02
N ARG A 637 6.35 2.86 -18.31
CA ARG A 637 5.37 3.45 -19.23
C ARG A 637 4.12 2.58 -19.47
N VAL A 638 4.25 1.25 -19.46
CA VAL A 638 3.16 0.29 -19.67
C VAL A 638 2.07 0.50 -18.61
N PHE A 639 2.48 0.49 -17.34
CA PHE A 639 1.59 0.74 -16.20
C PHE A 639 1.04 2.17 -16.17
N ARG A 640 1.88 3.17 -16.48
CA ARG A 640 1.45 4.58 -16.57
C ARG A 640 0.43 4.85 -17.68
N SER A 641 0.35 3.99 -18.69
CA SER A 641 -0.66 4.06 -19.75
C SER A 641 -2.00 3.45 -19.37
N GLY A 642 -2.09 2.71 -18.25
CA GLY A 642 -3.33 2.09 -17.75
C GLY A 642 -3.34 0.56 -17.73
N VAL A 643 -2.30 -0.09 -18.24
CA VAL A 643 -2.14 -1.55 -18.14
C VAL A 643 -1.92 -1.92 -16.68
N HIS A 644 -2.64 -2.94 -16.19
CA HIS A 644 -2.60 -3.39 -14.81
C HIS A 644 -2.98 -4.88 -14.75
N PHE A 645 -3.02 -5.49 -13.56
CA PHE A 645 -3.43 -6.89 -13.37
C PHE A 645 -4.95 -6.97 -13.19
N PRO A 646 -5.75 -7.49 -14.14
CA PRO A 646 -7.21 -7.42 -14.02
C PRO A 646 -7.74 -8.29 -12.87
N ALA A 647 -8.43 -7.64 -11.92
CA ALA A 647 -9.09 -8.28 -10.77
C ALA A 647 -10.53 -8.77 -11.10
N PHE A 648 -10.85 -8.83 -12.38
CA PHE A 648 -12.10 -9.21 -13.01
C PHE A 648 -11.77 -10.02 -14.27
N SER A 649 -12.75 -10.62 -14.95
CA SER A 649 -12.46 -11.32 -16.20
C SER A 649 -12.17 -10.33 -17.32
N PHE A 650 -10.97 -10.39 -17.89
CA PHE A 650 -10.58 -9.66 -19.10
C PHE A 650 -10.20 -10.69 -20.16
N GLU A 651 -11.00 -10.77 -21.24
CA GLU A 651 -10.90 -11.81 -22.27
C GLU A 651 -10.81 -13.24 -21.72
N LYS A 652 -11.63 -13.57 -20.72
CA LYS A 652 -11.62 -14.87 -20.01
C LYS A 652 -10.36 -15.16 -19.19
N HIS A 653 -9.57 -14.15 -18.82
CA HIS A 653 -8.38 -14.31 -17.98
C HIS A 653 -8.42 -13.32 -16.80
N ALA A 654 -7.55 -13.52 -15.80
CA ALA A 654 -7.37 -12.59 -14.69
C ALA A 654 -5.87 -12.48 -14.34
N GLU A 655 -5.52 -11.51 -13.48
CA GLU A 655 -4.17 -11.35 -12.93
C GLU A 655 -3.07 -11.19 -14.00
N THR A 656 -2.04 -12.04 -14.03
CA THR A 656 -0.84 -11.91 -14.87
C THR A 656 -1.08 -12.23 -16.35
N GLU A 657 -1.84 -13.27 -16.65
CA GLU A 657 -2.22 -13.63 -18.03
C GLU A 657 -3.03 -12.51 -18.70
N ALA A 658 -3.98 -11.95 -17.96
CA ALA A 658 -4.80 -10.85 -18.44
C ALA A 658 -4.05 -9.50 -18.48
N PHE A 659 -3.01 -9.31 -17.67
CA PHE A 659 -2.05 -8.21 -17.84
C PHE A 659 -1.29 -8.34 -19.17
N GLY A 660 -0.85 -9.54 -19.55
CA GLY A 660 -0.24 -9.81 -20.87
C GLY A 660 -1.19 -9.45 -22.03
N LYS A 661 -2.42 -9.98 -22.00
CA LYS A 661 -3.45 -9.64 -23.00
C LYS A 661 -3.75 -8.14 -23.05
N MET A 662 -3.85 -7.47 -21.90
CA MET A 662 -4.11 -6.04 -21.82
C MET A 662 -2.96 -5.21 -22.41
N ALA A 663 -1.70 -5.58 -22.13
CA ALA A 663 -0.53 -4.95 -22.72
C ALA A 663 -0.55 -5.07 -24.25
N LYS A 664 -0.75 -6.28 -24.78
CA LYS A 664 -0.81 -6.55 -26.22
C LYS A 664 -1.98 -5.83 -26.91
N ARG A 665 -3.17 -5.80 -26.28
CA ARG A 665 -4.33 -5.02 -26.76
C ARG A 665 -4.11 -3.51 -26.77
N MET A 666 -3.24 -3.00 -25.90
CA MET A 666 -2.83 -1.59 -25.88
C MET A 666 -1.63 -1.28 -26.80
N GLY A 667 -1.16 -2.27 -27.58
CA GLY A 667 -0.08 -2.10 -28.56
C GLY A 667 1.33 -2.18 -28.01
N PHE A 668 1.51 -2.70 -26.79
CA PHE A 668 2.82 -2.95 -26.20
C PHE A 668 3.37 -4.33 -26.60
N SER A 669 4.70 -4.42 -26.69
CA SER A 669 5.39 -5.69 -26.94
C SER A 669 5.37 -6.60 -25.71
N VAL A 670 4.99 -7.87 -25.88
CA VAL A 670 4.92 -8.89 -24.82
C VAL A 670 5.70 -10.12 -25.26
N ILE A 671 6.86 -10.35 -24.66
CA ILE A 671 7.86 -11.32 -25.12
C ILE A 671 8.22 -12.32 -24.02
N GLY A 672 8.46 -13.57 -24.39
CA GLY A 672 9.11 -14.59 -23.55
C GLY A 672 10.46 -15.00 -24.13
N LEU A 673 11.39 -15.41 -23.28
CA LEU A 673 12.67 -16.02 -23.67
C LEU A 673 12.63 -17.54 -23.39
N PRO A 674 12.51 -18.43 -24.40
CA PRO A 674 12.30 -19.86 -24.16
C PRO A 674 13.48 -20.58 -23.50
N HIS A 675 14.71 -20.12 -23.74
CA HIS A 675 15.93 -20.79 -23.26
C HIS A 675 16.55 -20.12 -22.02
N TYR A 676 16.36 -18.80 -21.85
CA TYR A 676 16.78 -18.09 -20.64
C TYR A 676 15.93 -18.54 -19.44
N THR A 677 16.50 -19.40 -18.59
CA THR A 677 15.76 -20.17 -17.57
C THR A 677 16.06 -19.68 -16.15
N ILE A 678 15.01 -19.48 -15.35
CA ILE A 678 15.07 -19.32 -13.89
C ILE A 678 14.41 -20.52 -13.18
N TRP A 679 14.80 -20.75 -11.94
CA TRP A 679 14.44 -21.94 -11.17
C TRP A 679 13.58 -21.59 -9.96
N HIS A 680 12.34 -22.11 -9.94
CA HIS A 680 11.45 -22.07 -8.79
C HIS A 680 11.87 -23.12 -7.74
N LEU A 681 11.59 -22.87 -6.45
CA LEU A 681 11.77 -23.88 -5.40
C LEU A 681 10.83 -25.08 -5.61
N TYR A 682 11.28 -26.27 -5.24
CA TYR A 682 10.45 -27.47 -5.17
C TYR A 682 9.71 -27.53 -3.82
N GLU A 683 8.38 -27.57 -3.87
CA GLU A 683 7.52 -27.86 -2.73
C GLU A 683 7.01 -29.31 -2.85
N PRO A 684 7.40 -30.22 -1.95
CA PRO A 684 6.93 -31.60 -1.95
C PRO A 684 5.43 -31.71 -1.63
N SER A 685 4.69 -32.57 -2.33
CA SER A 685 3.33 -32.94 -1.94
C SER A 685 3.31 -33.88 -0.73
N VAL A 686 2.11 -34.17 -0.21
CA VAL A 686 1.93 -35.11 0.92
C VAL A 686 2.42 -36.53 0.57
N ASP A 687 2.30 -36.95 -0.69
CA ASP A 687 2.76 -38.26 -1.13
C ASP A 687 4.27 -38.26 -1.45
N ASP A 688 4.84 -37.12 -1.88
CA ASP A 688 6.30 -36.97 -1.99
C ASP A 688 6.97 -36.99 -0.60
N LEU A 689 6.35 -36.38 0.41
CA LEU A 689 6.81 -36.44 1.81
C LEU A 689 6.81 -37.89 2.31
N ARG A 690 5.73 -38.65 2.08
CA ARG A 690 5.67 -40.08 2.41
C ARG A 690 6.78 -40.88 1.73
N HIS A 691 6.97 -40.68 0.43
CA HIS A 691 7.98 -41.42 -0.31
C HIS A 691 9.41 -41.05 0.12
N MET A 692 9.66 -39.80 0.52
CA MET A 692 10.92 -39.41 1.15
C MET A 692 11.10 -40.03 2.55
N GLU A 693 10.05 -40.15 3.37
CA GLU A 693 10.11 -40.87 4.65
C GLU A 693 10.37 -42.37 4.47
N GLU A 694 9.80 -43.01 3.44
CA GLU A 694 10.08 -44.40 3.05
C GLU A 694 11.54 -44.56 2.59
N MET A 695 12.01 -43.71 1.68
CA MET A 695 13.38 -43.71 1.17
C MET A 695 14.42 -43.42 2.27
N GLU A 696 14.10 -42.56 3.25
CA GLU A 696 14.99 -42.30 4.38
C GLU A 696 15.01 -43.46 5.38
N GLN A 697 13.90 -44.20 5.54
CA GLN A 697 13.86 -45.45 6.31
C GLN A 697 14.67 -46.55 5.63
N GLU A 698 14.44 -46.83 4.34
CA GLU A 698 15.25 -47.78 3.57
C GLU A 698 16.74 -47.42 3.63
N ARG A 699 17.09 -46.13 3.50
CA ARG A 699 18.48 -45.68 3.60
C ARG A 699 19.06 -45.95 5.00
N LYS A 700 18.32 -45.66 6.07
CA LYS A 700 18.77 -45.95 7.45
C LYS A 700 18.93 -47.45 7.68
N GLU A 701 18.05 -48.27 7.12
CA GLU A 701 18.15 -49.74 7.18
C GLU A 701 19.40 -50.23 6.42
N ARG A 702 19.66 -49.74 5.19
CA ARG A 702 20.88 -50.06 4.44
C ARG A 702 22.15 -49.57 5.14
N GLU A 703 22.17 -48.37 5.71
CA GLU A 703 23.30 -47.86 6.50
C GLU A 703 23.52 -48.70 7.79
N MET A 704 22.45 -49.22 8.40
CA MET A 704 22.56 -50.19 9.50
C MET A 704 23.05 -51.55 9.02
N GLU A 705 22.57 -52.08 7.88
CA GLU A 705 23.03 -53.36 7.33
C GLU A 705 24.49 -53.32 6.86
N GLU A 706 24.93 -52.26 6.18
CA GLU A 706 26.33 -52.06 5.80
C GLU A 706 27.23 -51.99 7.06
N LYS A 707 26.77 -51.30 8.10
CA LYS A 707 27.47 -51.25 9.38
C LYS A 707 27.50 -52.62 10.06
N ASP A 708 26.39 -53.35 10.10
CA ASP A 708 26.33 -54.68 10.72
C ASP A 708 27.18 -55.69 9.92
N GLN A 709 27.27 -55.55 8.60
CA GLN A 709 28.20 -56.30 7.75
C GLN A 709 29.66 -55.91 8.01
N ALA A 710 29.98 -54.63 8.22
CA ALA A 710 31.32 -54.17 8.57
C ALA A 710 31.75 -54.68 9.97
N ASP A 711 30.88 -54.54 10.98
CA ASP A 711 31.04 -55.10 12.33
C ASP A 711 31.25 -56.62 12.29
N ARG A 712 30.48 -57.35 11.46
CA ARG A 712 30.65 -58.80 11.26
C ARG A 712 31.98 -59.11 10.55
N ALA A 713 32.36 -58.34 9.53
CA ALA A 713 33.62 -58.52 8.81
C ALA A 713 34.84 -58.24 9.71
N GLU A 714 34.76 -57.23 10.59
CA GLU A 714 35.79 -56.96 11.60
C GLU A 714 35.87 -58.10 12.62
N ARG A 715 34.74 -58.57 13.17
CA ARG A 715 34.71 -59.73 14.08
C ARG A 715 35.22 -61.01 13.42
N VAL A 716 34.97 -61.20 12.13
CA VAL A 716 35.53 -62.32 11.35
C VAL A 716 37.04 -62.12 11.16
N GLN A 717 37.53 -60.91 10.88
CA GLN A 717 38.97 -60.65 10.81
C GLN A 717 39.69 -60.79 12.15
N THR A 718 39.08 -60.42 13.28
CA THR A 718 39.69 -60.66 14.60
C THR A 718 39.70 -62.16 14.91
N LEU A 719 38.60 -62.88 14.70
CA LEU A 719 38.57 -64.34 14.86
C LEU A 719 39.58 -65.07 13.96
N PHE A 720 39.78 -64.63 12.72
CA PHE A 720 40.83 -65.19 11.85
C PHE A 720 42.26 -64.79 12.27
N LYS A 721 42.46 -63.60 12.85
CA LYS A 721 43.76 -63.22 13.45
C LYS A 721 44.05 -64.03 14.69
N ASP A 722 43.07 -64.21 15.58
CA ASP A 722 43.22 -64.99 16.81
C ASP A 722 43.40 -66.48 16.49
N ALA A 723 42.59 -67.04 15.59
CA ALA A 723 42.76 -68.42 15.12
C ALA A 723 44.10 -68.65 14.41
N LYS A 724 44.61 -67.67 13.64
CA LYS A 724 45.95 -67.76 13.05
C LYS A 724 47.03 -67.66 14.13
N THR A 725 46.93 -66.71 15.06
CA THR A 725 47.90 -66.54 16.15
C THR A 725 47.93 -67.79 17.03
N GLN A 726 46.78 -68.40 17.28
CA GLN A 726 46.67 -69.65 18.03
C GLN A 726 47.17 -70.85 17.22
N TRP A 727 46.96 -70.89 15.90
CA TRP A 727 47.60 -71.91 15.03
C TRP A 727 49.12 -71.74 14.98
N ASP A 728 49.65 -70.52 14.89
CA ASP A 728 51.08 -70.22 14.94
C ASP A 728 51.67 -70.62 16.32
N ILE A 729 50.93 -70.44 17.42
CA ILE A 729 51.30 -70.88 18.78
C ILE A 729 51.23 -72.41 18.92
N ASP A 730 50.17 -73.07 18.45
CA ASP A 730 50.03 -74.52 18.51
C ASP A 730 51.08 -75.22 17.62
N HIS A 731 51.43 -74.63 16.47
CA HIS A 731 52.53 -75.10 15.62
C HIS A 731 53.89 -74.93 16.31
N ALA A 732 54.11 -73.81 17.00
CA ALA A 732 55.31 -73.61 17.82
C ALA A 732 55.38 -74.60 19.00
N PHE A 733 54.28 -74.89 19.69
CA PHE A 733 54.22 -75.91 20.75
C PHE A 733 54.45 -77.32 20.20
N VAL A 734 53.97 -77.63 18.99
CA VAL A 734 54.26 -78.90 18.31
C VAL A 734 55.73 -78.99 17.89
N GLU A 735 56.33 -77.90 17.39
CA GLU A 735 57.76 -77.85 17.06
C GLU A 735 58.65 -77.94 18.30
N ASP A 736 58.32 -77.25 19.41
CA ASP A 736 59.05 -77.39 20.67
C ASP A 736 58.86 -78.78 21.30
N ALA A 737 57.67 -79.38 21.26
CA ALA A 737 57.45 -80.74 21.73
C ALA A 737 58.23 -81.78 20.90
N ILE A 738 58.22 -81.64 19.57
CA ILE A 738 59.06 -82.45 18.68
C ILE A 738 60.55 -82.21 18.96
N ALA A 739 60.96 -80.98 19.29
CA ALA A 739 62.33 -80.65 19.67
C ALA A 739 62.71 -81.14 21.08
N GLU A 740 61.78 -81.31 22.01
CA GLU A 740 62.02 -81.92 23.32
C GLU A 740 62.09 -83.44 23.25
N ASP A 741 61.19 -84.11 22.52
CA ASP A 741 61.29 -85.54 22.23
C ASP A 741 62.59 -85.85 21.46
N GLN A 742 62.94 -85.06 20.44
CA GLN A 742 64.23 -85.21 19.75
C GLN A 742 65.43 -84.90 20.67
N LYS A 743 65.34 -84.00 21.65
CA LYS A 743 66.41 -83.81 22.65
C LYS A 743 66.52 -84.99 23.62
N GLN A 744 65.45 -85.73 23.88
CA GLN A 744 65.52 -86.98 24.67
C GLN A 744 66.05 -88.16 23.83
N GLU A 745 65.69 -88.27 22.55
CA GLU A 745 66.18 -89.35 21.67
C GLU A 745 67.63 -89.14 21.17
N THR A 746 68.04 -87.92 20.81
CA THR A 746 69.40 -87.64 20.28
C THR A 746 70.54 -87.80 21.30
N ALA A 747 70.23 -88.13 22.56
CA ALA A 747 71.21 -88.68 23.50
C ALA A 747 71.71 -90.09 23.10
N ALA A 748 71.05 -90.78 22.16
CA ALA A 748 71.35 -92.15 21.75
C ALA A 748 71.29 -92.38 20.22
N SER A 749 72.44 -92.20 19.54
CA SER A 749 72.72 -92.49 18.12
C SER A 749 72.03 -91.59 17.06
N GLY A 750 72.53 -91.44 15.83
CA GLY A 750 73.89 -91.74 15.33
C GLY A 750 73.97 -92.33 13.90
N GLY A 751 74.04 -91.50 12.85
CA GLY A 751 74.39 -91.97 11.50
C GLY A 751 74.15 -91.00 10.31
N SER A 752 75.11 -90.99 9.38
CA SER A 752 75.14 -90.40 8.01
C SER A 752 73.94 -90.74 7.11
N SER A 753 73.53 -90.02 6.04
CA SER A 753 74.01 -88.80 5.30
C SER A 753 72.90 -88.37 4.27
N SER A 754 73.01 -87.52 3.22
CA SER A 754 74.12 -86.94 2.42
C SER A 754 73.75 -85.67 1.60
N GLU A 755 74.74 -85.17 0.85
CA GLU A 755 74.81 -84.20 -0.29
C GLU A 755 73.49 -83.70 -0.96
N THR A 756 73.19 -82.38 -1.09
CA THR A 756 73.76 -81.23 -1.89
C THR A 756 73.46 -81.24 -3.40
N PRO A 757 73.43 -80.09 -4.15
CA PRO A 757 73.83 -78.70 -3.84
C PRO A 757 72.66 -77.69 -3.73
N LYS A 758 72.75 -76.47 -3.16
CA LYS A 758 73.83 -75.51 -2.78
C LYS A 758 74.19 -74.42 -3.83
N GLY A 759 74.00 -73.16 -3.41
CA GLY A 759 74.45 -71.90 -4.05
C GLY A 759 73.62 -70.74 -3.48
N SER A 760 74.05 -69.98 -2.46
CA SER A 760 75.12 -68.95 -2.43
C SER A 760 74.78 -67.73 -3.33
N GLU A 761 74.76 -66.48 -2.85
CA GLU A 761 75.17 -65.97 -1.52
C GLU A 761 74.48 -64.63 -1.17
N GLU A 762 74.79 -64.06 -0.01
CA GLU A 762 74.19 -62.84 0.55
C GLU A 762 74.72 -61.53 -0.08
N GLY A 763 74.03 -60.40 0.12
CA GLY A 763 74.67 -59.08 -0.09
C GLY A 763 73.69 -57.88 -0.18
N PRO A 764 73.83 -56.80 0.61
CA PRO A 764 72.77 -55.78 0.75
C PRO A 764 73.15 -54.33 0.32
N LEU A 765 72.17 -53.43 0.48
CA LEU A 765 72.23 -51.95 0.63
C LEU A 765 71.75 -51.03 -0.53
N ALA A 766 70.92 -50.06 -0.12
CA ALA A 766 70.79 -48.66 -0.56
C ALA A 766 70.38 -48.29 -2.03
N GLN A 767 69.18 -47.68 -2.12
CA GLN A 767 68.89 -46.28 -2.53
C GLN A 767 70.02 -45.38 -3.12
N PRO A 768 69.70 -44.28 -3.87
CA PRO A 768 68.43 -43.91 -4.56
C PRO A 768 68.54 -43.16 -5.93
N ALA A 769 67.40 -43.12 -6.66
CA ALA A 769 66.88 -41.97 -7.46
C ALA A 769 67.65 -41.35 -8.65
N VAL A 770 66.94 -40.44 -9.35
CA VAL A 770 67.37 -39.45 -10.38
C VAL A 770 67.70 -40.06 -11.77
N LYS A 771 67.44 -39.46 -12.95
CA LYS A 771 66.46 -38.48 -13.52
C LYS A 771 66.85 -38.35 -15.03
N GLU A 772 66.06 -37.62 -15.84
CA GLU A 772 66.38 -37.20 -17.24
C GLU A 772 66.28 -38.28 -18.35
N ARG A 773 66.11 -37.94 -19.65
CA ARG A 773 65.26 -36.93 -20.33
C ARG A 773 65.33 -37.16 -21.87
N GLY A 774 64.18 -37.23 -22.56
CA GLY A 774 64.10 -37.27 -24.03
C GLY A 774 64.47 -38.62 -24.69
N GLY A 775 64.05 -38.91 -25.92
CA GLY A 775 63.10 -38.17 -26.76
C GLY A 775 62.94 -38.75 -28.18
N THR A 776 61.74 -38.58 -28.76
CA THR A 776 61.28 -38.99 -30.12
C THR A 776 61.35 -40.48 -30.50
N GLY A 777 60.34 -41.07 -31.16
CA GLY A 777 59.03 -40.51 -31.54
C GLY A 777 58.18 -41.46 -32.41
N GLN A 778 56.93 -41.02 -32.68
CA GLN A 778 55.96 -41.54 -33.66
C GLN A 778 55.43 -43.00 -33.54
N SER A 779 54.21 -43.14 -33.01
CA SER A 779 53.12 -43.88 -33.70
C SER A 779 51.73 -43.65 -33.06
N GLY A 780 50.78 -43.07 -33.82
CA GLY A 780 49.32 -43.28 -33.70
C GLY A 780 48.56 -42.90 -32.40
N GLU A 781 47.70 -41.90 -32.50
CA GLU A 781 46.58 -41.62 -31.56
C GLU A 781 45.35 -42.51 -31.92
N GLY A 782 44.38 -42.82 -31.04
CA GLY A 782 44.18 -42.41 -29.64
C GLY A 782 43.15 -43.31 -28.90
N SER A 783 42.76 -42.93 -27.67
CA SER A 783 41.88 -43.65 -26.72
C SER A 783 40.39 -43.66 -27.13
N GLY A 784 39.42 -44.41 -26.53
CA GLY A 784 39.30 -44.93 -25.15
C GLY A 784 38.61 -43.89 -24.24
N THR A 785 37.71 -44.19 -23.28
CA THR A 785 37.22 -45.49 -22.74
C THR A 785 35.81 -45.28 -22.09
N GLN A 786 35.05 -46.34 -21.79
CA GLN A 786 33.81 -46.28 -20.97
C GLN A 786 34.12 -46.37 -19.45
N MET A 787 33.20 -45.89 -18.59
CA MET A 787 32.77 -46.46 -17.27
C MET A 787 33.83 -46.71 -16.16
N GLU A 788 33.57 -46.60 -14.84
CA GLU A 788 32.44 -46.15 -13.99
C GLU A 788 32.96 -45.99 -12.53
N GLU A 789 32.06 -45.79 -11.55
CA GLU A 789 32.23 -45.92 -10.08
C GLU A 789 32.96 -44.83 -9.23
N ALA A 790 32.11 -43.95 -8.68
CA ALA A 790 31.84 -43.84 -7.23
C ALA A 790 32.75 -43.04 -6.24
N LYS A 791 32.06 -42.48 -5.23
CA LYS A 791 32.53 -41.95 -3.91
C LYS A 791 33.38 -40.66 -3.90
N ARG A 792 32.73 -39.50 -4.02
CA ARG A 792 32.20 -38.78 -2.84
C ARG A 792 31.34 -37.57 -3.19
#